data_AF-H9ZTD7-F1
#
_entry.id   AF-H9ZTD7-F1
#
_cell.length_a   1.000
_cell.length_b   1.000
_cell.length_c   1.000
_cell.angle_alpha   90.00
_cell.angle_beta   90.00
_cell.angle_gamma   90.00
#
_symmetry.space_group_name_H-M   'P 1'
#
loop_
_entity.id
_entity.type
_entity.pdbx_description
1 polymer ?
#
loop_
_entity_poly.entity_id
_entity_poly.type
_entity_poly.pdbx_seq_one_letter_code
_entity_poly.pdbx_strand_id
1 'polypeptide(L)'
;MRVASVRWFTPPTRSRPAPLFFGQERALRALEAAFLHRGHGYLVGPSGLGKRARLLAFLEGRAFPKEELVYLPLGEEAFPLLLPEGEGRALVEGVEALFAEFTPGLFREKGFLYAKNLVESRHEREAEALLQALAQEAKAHGFALAEEEGGFTLTGQGPLPPELSAKLEETVLAYVEVRQRAQAEVAALRRSFAERLLQPRVEGLKARFPEAARYLDWLLESLLRAAALEEEVEGEALLPRLLVEGGTRVVYEPNPTPERLFGHLEYEAREGVLTTHLGLLRPGALMRAAGGVLVLEAHRVLELGSYPLLKRSLATGEIEPLAPRPEVRGPRLQPAPLKAQVFLVGPPEVIALLEEDEEFLELFPFRVEFNPEMPYTEAHVAHLGGFLEAQGVRLLPEGLAALADEARRMAGHRERLDARIYRLLDLAREAARYQDPVGREGVERALKAREDRFALEQELFLKDVEEGVVALEVTGERVGEVNGLVVLEGPAPTGRPVRITAQAGPGREGILSIDREVGLGGQVFHKAVLTLAGYLRGTYAQLGALSATVSLVFEQSYGSLEGDSAGLAELLAVLSAISGLPLRQDLAVTGAVDQTGRVLAVGRVAEKVEGFFRVCQTLGLTGTQGVVLPKANLPHLTLRREVVEAVEEGVFHLYAVEEVDEAAELLFGRRAYWVHEKVREALEHFQKLENGEEK
;
A
#
# COMPACT_ATOMS: atom_id res chain seq x y z
N MET A 1 -20.03 -37.66 -21.79
CA MET A 1 -19.72 -36.57 -22.74
C MET A 1 -20.71 -35.41 -22.62
N ARG A 2 -21.98 -35.51 -23.03
CA ARG A 2 -22.93 -34.39 -22.95
C ARG A 2 -23.18 -33.95 -21.50
N VAL A 3 -23.11 -32.65 -21.23
CA VAL A 3 -23.37 -32.07 -19.90
C VAL A 3 -24.87 -32.01 -19.66
N ALA A 4 -25.35 -32.73 -18.64
CA ALA A 4 -26.78 -32.89 -18.37
C ALA A 4 -27.40 -31.76 -17.51
N SER A 5 -26.59 -31.10 -16.68
CA SER A 5 -27.04 -30.01 -15.82
C SER A 5 -25.99 -28.90 -15.82
N VAL A 6 -26.41 -27.74 -16.31
CA VAL A 6 -25.62 -26.50 -16.30
C VAL A 6 -26.20 -25.47 -15.34
N ARG A 7 -27.33 -25.75 -14.68
CA ARG A 7 -27.95 -24.80 -13.76
C ARG A 7 -27.11 -24.61 -12.50
N TRP A 8 -26.79 -23.36 -12.21
CA TRP A 8 -25.96 -23.01 -11.06
C TRP A 8 -26.53 -21.85 -10.24
N PHE A 9 -27.65 -21.23 -10.61
CA PHE A 9 -28.17 -20.01 -9.96
C PHE A 9 -28.50 -20.17 -8.46
N THR A 10 -28.25 -19.10 -7.73
CA THR A 10 -28.44 -18.96 -6.29
C THR A 10 -29.93 -18.86 -5.97
N PRO A 11 -30.45 -19.59 -4.98
CA PRO A 11 -31.84 -19.43 -4.54
C PRO A 11 -32.04 -18.08 -3.82
N PRO A 12 -33.26 -17.51 -3.82
CA PRO A 12 -33.56 -16.31 -3.04
C PRO A 12 -33.15 -16.46 -1.59
N THR A 13 -32.32 -15.54 -1.10
CA THR A 13 -31.69 -15.63 0.23
C THR A 13 -31.91 -14.34 1.00
N ARG A 14 -32.20 -14.42 2.31
CA ARG A 14 -32.34 -13.22 3.16
C ARG A 14 -30.98 -12.80 3.72
N SER A 15 -30.76 -11.49 3.85
CA SER A 15 -29.56 -10.92 4.46
C SER A 15 -29.45 -11.26 5.95
N ARG A 16 -28.21 -11.29 6.44
CA ARG A 16 -27.86 -11.40 7.87
C ARG A 16 -26.67 -10.51 8.16
N PRO A 17 -26.57 -9.89 9.36
CA PRO A 17 -25.41 -9.10 9.75
C PRO A 17 -24.10 -9.83 9.51
N ALA A 18 -23.16 -9.17 8.86
CA ALA A 18 -21.89 -9.76 8.46
C ALA A 18 -20.83 -9.60 9.58
N PRO A 19 -20.16 -10.68 10.02
CA PRO A 19 -18.94 -10.54 10.82
C PRO A 19 -17.89 -9.69 10.09
N LEU A 20 -17.11 -8.88 10.80
CA LEU A 20 -16.18 -7.94 10.18
C LEU A 20 -15.16 -8.57 9.21
N PHE A 21 -14.79 -9.84 9.42
CA PHE A 21 -13.87 -10.61 8.57
C PHE A 21 -14.54 -11.86 7.95
N PHE A 22 -15.85 -11.81 7.64
CA PHE A 22 -16.52 -12.93 6.98
C PHE A 22 -15.79 -13.35 5.69
N GLY A 23 -15.49 -14.65 5.55
CA GLY A 23 -14.73 -15.21 4.42
C GLY A 23 -13.22 -14.89 4.46
N GLN A 24 -12.72 -14.31 5.56
CA GLN A 24 -11.34 -13.87 5.74
C GLN A 24 -10.77 -14.34 7.10
N GLU A 25 -11.11 -15.55 7.52
CA GLU A 25 -10.78 -16.11 8.84
C GLU A 25 -9.26 -16.33 9.02
N ARG A 26 -8.51 -16.53 7.92
CA ARG A 26 -7.04 -16.58 7.96
C ARG A 26 -6.44 -15.21 8.24
N ALA A 27 -6.94 -14.16 7.58
CA ALA A 27 -6.49 -12.78 7.80
C ALA A 27 -6.78 -12.34 9.24
N LEU A 28 -7.97 -12.66 9.76
CA LEU A 28 -8.33 -12.34 11.15
C LEU A 28 -7.35 -12.99 12.15
N ARG A 29 -7.08 -14.30 12.02
CA ARG A 29 -6.14 -15.00 12.91
C ARG A 29 -4.73 -14.43 12.85
N ALA A 30 -4.24 -14.09 11.66
CA ALA A 30 -2.93 -13.46 11.49
C ALA A 30 -2.88 -12.07 12.13
N LEU A 31 -3.96 -11.29 12.00
CA LEU A 31 -4.08 -9.98 12.63
C LEU A 31 -4.11 -10.10 14.16
N GLU A 32 -4.92 -11.01 14.71
CA GLU A 32 -4.96 -11.29 16.15
C GLU A 32 -3.59 -11.69 16.71
N ALA A 33 -2.83 -12.50 15.97
CA ALA A 33 -1.47 -12.86 16.34
C ALA A 33 -0.53 -11.64 16.35
N ALA A 34 -0.60 -10.77 15.35
CA ALA A 34 0.21 -9.55 15.29
C ALA A 34 0.01 -8.67 16.53
N PHE A 35 -1.25 -8.47 16.94
CA PHE A 35 -1.59 -7.70 18.13
C PHE A 35 -1.17 -8.37 19.44
N LEU A 36 -1.29 -9.70 19.53
CA LEU A 36 -0.86 -10.45 20.71
C LEU A 36 0.65 -10.29 20.94
N HIS A 37 1.44 -10.31 19.88
CA HIS A 37 2.90 -10.19 19.93
C HIS A 37 3.42 -8.75 19.83
N ARG A 38 2.52 -7.76 19.68
CA ARG A 38 2.85 -6.35 19.43
C ARG A 38 3.80 -6.15 18.23
N GLY A 39 3.70 -7.02 17.22
CA GLY A 39 4.57 -6.97 16.06
C GLY A 39 4.00 -6.11 14.93
N HIS A 40 4.89 -5.64 14.05
CA HIS A 40 4.50 -4.98 12.80
C HIS A 40 3.99 -6.01 11.80
N GLY A 41 3.05 -5.61 10.95
CA GLY A 41 2.44 -6.51 9.99
C GLY A 41 2.13 -5.84 8.65
N TYR A 42 1.70 -6.63 7.69
CA TYR A 42 1.30 -6.13 6.38
C TYR A 42 0.13 -6.92 5.83
N LEU A 43 -0.82 -6.20 5.24
CA LEU A 43 -2.05 -6.73 4.68
C LEU A 43 -1.90 -6.84 3.17
N VAL A 44 -1.93 -8.07 2.68
CA VAL A 44 -1.74 -8.41 1.26
C VAL A 44 -2.99 -9.06 0.68
N GLY A 45 -3.28 -8.75 -0.58
CA GLY A 45 -4.38 -9.33 -1.34
C GLY A 45 -4.88 -8.35 -2.40
N PRO A 46 -5.65 -8.78 -3.41
CA PRO A 46 -6.14 -7.88 -4.45
C PRO A 46 -6.90 -6.64 -3.96
N SER A 47 -6.98 -5.63 -4.84
CA SER A 47 -7.81 -4.44 -4.62
C SER A 47 -9.31 -4.80 -4.59
N GLY A 48 -10.08 -4.07 -3.78
CA GLY A 48 -11.53 -4.29 -3.63
C GLY A 48 -11.96 -5.22 -2.48
N LEU A 49 -11.01 -5.82 -1.75
CA LEU A 49 -11.29 -6.68 -0.57
C LEU A 49 -11.63 -5.88 0.71
N GLY A 50 -11.40 -4.57 0.71
CA GLY A 50 -11.62 -3.72 1.88
C GLY A 50 -10.57 -3.87 2.99
N LYS A 51 -9.34 -4.31 2.65
CA LYS A 51 -8.25 -4.59 3.61
C LYS A 51 -8.09 -3.49 4.67
N ARG A 52 -7.87 -2.23 4.23
CA ARG A 52 -7.74 -1.06 5.12
C ARG A 52 -9.01 -0.83 5.94
N ALA A 53 -10.18 -0.84 5.31
CA ALA A 53 -11.45 -0.58 6.00
C ALA A 53 -11.72 -1.61 7.11
N ARG A 54 -11.45 -2.90 6.84
CA ARG A 54 -11.59 -3.98 7.83
C ARG A 54 -10.55 -3.86 8.95
N LEU A 55 -9.31 -3.47 8.63
CA LEU A 55 -8.30 -3.17 9.65
C LEU A 55 -8.74 -2.01 10.54
N LEU A 56 -9.15 -0.87 9.99
CA LEU A 56 -9.56 0.28 10.78
C LEU A 56 -10.77 -0.04 11.68
N ALA A 57 -11.78 -0.74 11.15
CA ALA A 57 -12.92 -1.20 11.92
C ALA A 57 -12.54 -2.24 13.02
N PHE A 58 -11.48 -3.04 12.80
CA PHE A 58 -10.97 -3.96 13.82
C PHE A 58 -10.31 -3.22 14.98
N LEU A 59 -9.75 -2.04 14.70
CA LEU A 59 -9.09 -1.17 15.67
C LEU A 59 -10.06 -0.23 16.37
N GLU A 60 -11.23 0.00 15.79
CA GLU A 60 -12.28 0.83 16.37
C GLU A 60 -12.73 0.30 17.73
N GLY A 61 -12.78 1.18 18.74
CA GLY A 61 -13.14 0.82 20.12
C GLY A 61 -12.06 0.08 20.91
N ARG A 62 -10.90 -0.26 20.33
CA ARG A 62 -9.79 -0.85 21.09
C ARG A 62 -9.10 0.20 21.97
N ALA A 63 -8.79 -0.18 23.20
CA ALA A 63 -8.02 0.64 24.12
C ALA A 63 -6.53 0.53 23.81
N PHE A 64 -5.86 1.67 23.68
CA PHE A 64 -4.41 1.77 23.52
C PHE A 64 -3.83 2.65 24.63
N PRO A 65 -2.61 2.38 25.12
CA PRO A 65 -1.87 3.30 25.97
C PRO A 65 -1.81 4.69 25.35
N LYS A 66 -2.13 5.71 26.14
CA LYS A 66 -2.11 7.10 25.68
C LYS A 66 -0.93 7.83 26.30
N GLU A 67 0.25 7.60 25.76
CA GLU A 67 1.45 8.31 26.19
C GLU A 67 1.56 9.67 25.49
N GLU A 68 1.91 10.70 26.24
CA GLU A 68 2.19 12.04 25.76
C GLU A 68 3.67 12.18 25.43
N LEU A 69 3.99 12.74 24.28
CA LEU A 69 5.37 12.99 23.86
C LEU A 69 5.71 14.46 24.09
N VAL A 70 6.68 14.72 24.96
CA VAL A 70 7.19 16.06 25.26
C VAL A 70 8.64 16.15 24.81
N TYR A 71 9.02 17.22 24.12
CA TYR A 71 10.42 17.55 23.85
C TYR A 71 10.91 18.58 24.87
N LEU A 72 12.01 18.26 25.55
CA LEU A 72 12.65 19.08 26.58
C LEU A 72 13.93 19.70 26.01
N PRO A 73 14.06 21.04 25.96
CA PRO A 73 15.30 21.68 25.52
C PRO A 73 16.41 21.51 26.57
N LEU A 74 17.63 21.27 26.13
CA LEU A 74 18.79 21.10 27.00
C LEU A 74 20.06 21.62 26.29
N GLY A 75 20.32 22.92 26.43
CA GLY A 75 21.40 23.59 25.72
C GLY A 75 21.11 23.69 24.22
N GLU A 76 22.01 23.15 23.39
CA GLU A 76 21.82 23.09 21.94
C GLU A 76 20.99 21.89 21.47
N GLU A 77 20.56 21.02 22.38
CA GLU A 77 19.86 19.78 22.06
C GLU A 77 18.44 19.79 22.62
N ALA A 78 17.57 18.93 22.11
CA ALA A 78 16.27 18.67 22.71
C ALA A 78 15.97 17.18 22.77
N PHE A 79 15.51 16.73 23.93
CA PHE A 79 15.31 15.32 24.24
C PHE A 79 13.83 14.97 24.32
N PRO A 80 13.39 13.87 23.69
CA PRO A 80 12.02 13.38 23.81
C PRO A 80 11.81 12.65 25.13
N LEU A 81 10.65 12.87 25.74
CA LEU A 81 10.18 12.19 26.93
C LEU A 81 8.74 11.71 26.69
N LEU A 82 8.52 10.40 26.89
CA LEU A 82 7.18 9.81 26.91
C LEU A 82 6.65 9.77 28.34
N LEU A 83 5.49 10.37 28.56
CA LEU A 83 4.81 10.43 29.85
C LEU A 83 3.39 9.85 29.74
N PRO A 84 2.79 9.37 30.85
CA PRO A 84 1.38 8.99 30.85
C PRO A 84 0.43 10.15 30.46
N GLU A 85 -0.80 9.83 30.05
CA GLU A 85 -1.83 10.82 29.70
C GLU A 85 -2.00 11.86 30.81
N GLY A 86 -1.92 13.15 30.45
CA GLY A 86 -2.01 14.28 31.37
C GLY A 86 -0.72 14.67 32.09
N GLU A 87 0.25 13.76 32.23
CA GLU A 87 1.52 14.06 32.91
C GLU A 87 2.47 14.91 32.04
N GLY A 88 2.45 14.73 30.72
CA GLY A 88 3.21 15.57 29.80
C GLY A 88 2.72 17.01 29.82
N ARG A 89 1.40 17.20 29.75
CA ARG A 89 0.77 18.52 29.90
C ARG A 89 1.07 19.15 31.27
N ALA A 90 0.99 18.37 32.34
CA ALA A 90 1.29 18.86 33.69
C ALA A 90 2.75 19.29 33.85
N LEU A 91 3.70 18.61 33.20
CA LEU A 91 5.10 19.02 33.16
C LEU A 91 5.26 20.36 32.42
N VAL A 92 4.66 20.51 31.24
CA VAL A 92 4.71 21.76 30.46
C VAL A 92 4.12 22.93 31.25
N GLU A 93 2.90 22.78 31.77
CA GLU A 93 2.23 23.83 32.56
C GLU A 93 3.03 24.18 33.83
N GLY A 94 3.64 23.18 34.49
CA GLY A 94 4.48 23.38 35.66
C GLY A 94 5.74 24.19 35.37
N VAL A 95 6.37 23.94 34.22
CA VAL A 95 7.56 24.67 33.77
C VAL A 95 7.21 26.08 33.27
N GLU A 96 6.10 26.25 32.56
CA GLU A 96 5.60 27.57 32.17
C GLU A 96 5.27 28.42 33.40
N ALA A 97 4.66 27.82 34.42
CA ALA A 97 4.38 28.50 35.68
C ALA A 97 5.66 28.90 36.43
N LEU A 98 6.70 28.06 36.42
CA LEU A 98 8.01 28.38 36.96
C LEU A 98 8.65 29.56 36.20
N PHE A 99 8.63 29.52 34.87
CA PHE A 99 9.18 30.57 34.03
C PHE A 99 8.45 31.91 34.21
N ALA A 100 7.13 31.88 34.34
CA ALA A 100 6.30 33.07 34.57
C ALA A 100 6.62 33.80 35.88
N GLU A 101 7.26 33.16 36.86
CA GLU A 101 7.71 33.82 38.09
C GLU A 101 9.01 34.62 37.88
N PHE A 102 9.79 34.23 36.88
CA PHE A 102 11.03 34.89 36.51
C PHE A 102 10.72 36.15 35.69
N THR A 103 10.28 37.20 36.38
CA THR A 103 9.98 38.50 35.75
C THR A 103 11.03 39.55 36.08
N PRO A 104 11.21 40.59 35.23
CA PRO A 104 12.03 41.76 35.57
C PRO A 104 11.58 42.45 36.87
N GLY A 105 10.33 42.22 37.31
CA GLY A 105 9.79 42.71 38.58
C GLY A 105 10.36 42.05 39.83
N LEU A 106 10.95 40.84 39.71
CA LEU A 106 11.51 40.08 40.83
C LEU A 106 12.57 40.89 41.60
N PHE A 107 13.41 41.62 40.89
CA PHE A 107 14.47 42.45 41.46
C PHE A 107 14.01 43.87 41.84
N ARG A 108 12.70 44.12 41.85
CA ARG A 108 12.09 45.37 42.35
C ARG A 108 11.44 45.19 43.72
N GLU A 109 11.51 44.00 44.30
CA GLU A 109 10.99 43.73 45.63
C GLU A 109 11.79 44.50 46.71
N LYS A 110 11.07 45.02 47.72
CA LYS A 110 11.65 45.83 48.80
C LYS A 110 12.82 45.14 49.51
N GLY A 111 12.71 43.82 49.72
CA GLY A 111 13.74 43.03 50.39
C GLY A 111 15.05 42.95 49.58
N PHE A 112 14.95 42.76 48.27
CA PHE A 112 16.11 42.74 47.38
C PHE A 112 16.74 44.13 47.25
N LEU A 113 15.92 45.16 47.01
CA LEU A 113 16.42 46.54 46.84
C LEU A 113 17.16 47.05 48.07
N TYR A 114 16.69 46.71 49.27
CA TYR A 114 17.39 47.05 50.51
C TYR A 114 18.77 46.38 50.60
N ALA A 115 18.85 45.07 50.33
CA ALA A 115 20.09 44.32 50.36
C ALA A 115 21.08 44.81 49.28
N LYS A 116 20.58 45.14 48.08
CA LYS A 116 21.37 45.72 46.99
C LYS A 116 21.98 47.06 47.40
N ASN A 117 21.16 47.99 47.91
CA ASN A 117 21.62 49.31 48.35
C ASN A 117 22.66 49.22 49.48
N LEU A 118 22.55 48.22 50.36
CA LEU A 118 23.53 48.01 51.42
C LEU A 118 24.90 47.57 50.87
N VAL A 119 24.91 46.67 49.89
CA VAL A 119 26.13 46.23 49.19
C VAL A 119 26.74 47.39 48.42
N GLU A 120 25.94 48.11 47.63
CA GLU A 120 26.41 49.26 46.84
C GLU A 120 26.99 50.36 47.74
N SER A 121 26.30 50.75 48.81
CA SER A 121 26.76 51.79 49.73
C SER A 121 28.05 51.41 50.48
N ARG A 122 28.25 50.12 50.77
CA ARG A 122 29.49 49.65 51.41
C ARG A 122 30.69 49.83 50.50
N HIS A 123 30.58 49.39 49.25
CA HIS A 123 31.66 49.49 48.26
C HIS A 123 31.86 50.93 47.77
N GLU A 124 30.79 51.73 47.74
CA GLU A 124 30.87 53.17 47.43
C GLU A 124 31.71 53.92 48.46
N ARG A 125 31.52 53.64 49.76
CA ARG A 125 32.36 54.21 50.82
C ARG A 125 33.83 53.80 50.72
N GLU A 126 34.10 52.57 50.34
CA GLU A 126 35.47 52.07 50.12
C GLU A 126 36.12 52.77 48.92
N ALA A 127 35.39 52.90 47.81
CA ALA A 127 35.83 53.61 46.62
C ALA A 127 36.06 55.10 46.88
N GLU A 128 35.15 55.78 47.59
CA GLU A 128 35.29 57.17 48.00
C GLU A 128 36.52 57.37 48.90
N ALA A 129 36.80 56.44 49.81
CA ALA A 129 37.98 56.52 50.68
C ALA A 129 39.29 56.46 49.89
N LEU A 130 39.38 55.61 48.85
CA LEU A 130 40.53 55.51 47.95
C LEU A 130 40.77 56.83 47.19
N LEU A 131 39.70 57.40 46.62
CA LEU A 131 39.78 58.66 45.88
C LEU A 131 40.08 59.85 46.80
N GLN A 132 39.53 59.88 48.01
CA GLN A 132 39.82 60.91 49.00
C GLN A 132 41.28 60.86 49.47
N ALA A 133 41.85 59.66 49.66
CA ALA A 133 43.26 59.49 49.99
C ALA A 133 44.17 60.05 48.88
N LEU A 134 43.90 59.69 47.62
CA LEU A 134 44.63 60.21 46.46
C LEU A 134 44.46 61.73 46.30
N ALA A 135 43.26 62.26 46.49
CA ALA A 135 42.98 63.69 46.38
C ALA A 135 43.73 64.51 47.45
N GLN A 136 43.85 64.00 48.68
CA GLN A 136 44.63 64.65 49.74
C GLN A 136 46.13 64.67 49.41
N GLU A 137 46.66 63.57 48.88
CA GLU A 137 48.06 63.43 48.49
C GLU A 137 48.40 64.31 47.28
N ALA A 138 47.56 64.28 46.24
CA ALA A 138 47.70 65.14 45.07
C ALA A 138 47.70 66.63 45.45
N LYS A 139 46.84 67.04 46.40
CA LYS A 139 46.77 68.42 46.90
C LYS A 139 48.04 68.86 47.61
N ALA A 140 48.73 67.96 48.30
CA ALA A 140 50.02 68.25 48.93
C ALA A 140 51.13 68.56 47.90
N HIS A 141 50.98 68.06 46.67
CA HIS A 141 51.86 68.33 45.53
C HIS A 141 51.33 69.40 44.56
N GLY A 142 50.23 70.08 44.89
CA GLY A 142 49.66 71.17 44.06
C GLY A 142 48.80 70.71 42.88
N PHE A 143 48.36 69.45 42.86
CA PHE A 143 47.43 68.89 41.86
C PHE A 143 46.04 68.65 42.50
N ALA A 144 44.98 68.71 41.70
CA ALA A 144 43.63 68.38 42.09
C ALA A 144 43.13 67.16 41.30
N LEU A 145 42.46 66.23 41.99
CA LEU A 145 41.80 65.10 41.36
C LEU A 145 40.50 65.58 40.70
N ALA A 146 40.38 65.37 39.40
CA ALA A 146 39.16 65.60 38.64
C ALA A 146 38.66 64.27 38.07
N GLU A 147 37.34 64.12 38.03
CA GLU A 147 36.68 63.04 37.32
C GLU A 147 36.29 63.57 35.93
N GLU A 148 36.78 62.92 34.88
CA GLU A 148 36.51 63.25 33.48
C GLU A 148 35.83 62.06 32.77
N GLU A 149 35.27 62.29 31.58
CA GLU A 149 34.65 61.23 30.75
C GLU A 149 35.70 60.19 30.35
N GLY A 150 35.87 59.15 31.18
CA GLY A 150 36.80 58.04 30.96
C GLY A 150 37.72 57.70 32.13
N GLY A 151 37.68 58.44 33.24
CA GLY A 151 38.43 58.09 34.45
C GLY A 151 38.79 59.29 35.32
N PHE A 152 39.86 59.12 36.11
CA PHE A 152 40.35 60.14 37.02
C PHE A 152 41.64 60.77 36.48
N THR A 153 41.71 62.10 36.46
CA THR A 153 42.89 62.86 36.05
C THR A 153 43.37 63.77 37.20
N LEU A 154 44.67 64.04 37.22
CA LEU A 154 45.26 64.99 38.15
C LEU A 154 45.58 66.29 37.40
N THR A 155 44.96 67.40 37.81
CA THR A 155 45.09 68.71 37.16
C THR A 155 45.87 69.68 38.05
N GLY A 156 46.94 70.29 37.55
CA GLY A 156 47.82 71.16 38.34
C GLY A 156 48.81 71.98 37.48
N GLN A 157 49.61 72.84 38.11
CA GLN A 157 50.60 73.67 37.40
C GLN A 157 51.96 72.95 37.33
N GLY A 158 52.35 72.48 36.13
CA GLY A 158 53.64 71.81 35.87
C GLY A 158 53.50 70.35 35.41
N PRO A 159 54.60 69.68 35.04
CA PRO A 159 54.56 68.26 34.66
C PRO A 159 54.23 67.38 35.87
N LEU A 160 53.40 66.35 35.67
CA LEU A 160 52.98 65.42 36.73
C LEU A 160 54.20 64.62 37.26
N PRO A 161 54.46 64.61 38.58
CA PRO A 161 55.55 63.82 39.15
C PRO A 161 55.37 62.32 38.89
N PRO A 162 56.44 61.56 38.58
CA PRO A 162 56.34 60.11 38.31
C PRO A 162 55.71 59.31 39.46
N GLU A 163 55.98 59.72 40.71
CA GLU A 163 55.45 59.11 41.94
C GLU A 163 53.92 59.27 42.05
N LEU A 164 53.40 60.45 41.69
CA LEU A 164 51.97 60.73 41.66
C LEU A 164 51.27 60.08 40.47
N SER A 165 51.95 59.95 39.34
CA SER A 165 51.46 59.22 38.18
C SER A 165 51.26 57.73 38.51
N ALA A 166 52.27 57.09 39.12
CA ALA A 166 52.18 55.69 39.52
C ALA A 166 51.06 55.45 40.56
N LYS A 167 50.86 56.40 41.48
CA LYS A 167 49.82 56.29 42.51
C LYS A 167 48.42 56.55 42.00
N LEU A 168 48.27 57.44 41.01
CA LEU A 168 47.03 57.59 40.25
C LEU A 168 46.67 56.27 39.56
N GLU A 169 47.62 55.64 38.86
CA GLU A 169 47.42 54.34 38.21
C GLU A 169 47.03 53.24 39.22
N GLU A 170 47.73 53.14 40.34
CA GLU A 170 47.44 52.18 41.42
C GLU A 170 46.03 52.39 42.01
N THR A 171 45.66 53.65 42.28
CA THR A 171 44.35 53.99 42.86
C THR A 171 43.22 53.74 41.85
N VAL A 172 43.43 54.04 40.57
CA VAL A 172 42.47 53.76 39.49
C VAL A 172 42.24 52.26 39.37
N LEU A 173 43.31 51.45 39.40
CA LEU A 173 43.20 49.99 39.40
C LEU A 173 42.42 49.48 40.63
N ALA A 174 42.77 49.96 41.83
CA ALA A 174 42.05 49.60 43.06
C ALA A 174 40.57 50.02 43.04
N TYR A 175 40.26 51.21 42.50
CA TYR A 175 38.89 51.68 42.32
C TYR A 175 38.10 50.78 41.36
N VAL A 176 38.70 50.41 40.22
CA VAL A 176 38.09 49.48 39.25
C VAL A 176 37.87 48.11 39.90
N GLU A 177 38.81 47.61 40.70
CA GLU A 177 38.64 46.37 41.45
C GLU A 177 37.47 46.44 42.44
N VAL A 178 37.34 47.53 43.21
CA VAL A 178 36.21 47.73 44.15
C VAL A 178 34.88 47.76 43.39
N ARG A 179 34.81 48.43 42.24
CA ARG A 179 33.62 48.44 41.37
C ARG A 179 33.30 47.04 40.83
N GLN A 180 34.30 46.28 40.38
CA GLN A 180 34.11 44.90 39.93
C GLN A 180 33.63 43.98 41.06
N ARG A 181 34.17 44.12 42.27
CA ARG A 181 33.71 43.38 43.46
C ARG A 181 32.27 43.74 43.82
N ALA A 182 31.90 45.01 43.74
CA ALA A 182 30.52 45.46 43.96
C ALA A 182 29.56 44.83 42.95
N GLN A 183 29.92 44.85 41.66
CA GLN A 183 29.13 44.22 40.59
C GLN A 183 29.00 42.70 40.79
N ALA A 184 30.09 42.02 41.12
CA ALA A 184 30.09 40.58 41.37
C ALA A 184 29.22 40.20 42.59
N GLU A 185 29.26 41.00 43.66
CA GLU A 185 28.44 40.76 44.85
C GLU A 185 26.96 41.05 44.60
N VAL A 186 26.63 42.09 43.83
CA VAL A 186 25.24 42.35 43.39
C VAL A 186 24.74 41.21 42.49
N ALA A 187 25.58 40.69 41.58
CA ALA A 187 25.25 39.52 40.76
C ALA A 187 25.01 38.26 41.60
N ALA A 188 25.85 38.01 42.61
CA ALA A 188 25.66 36.92 43.57
C ALA A 188 24.38 37.09 44.42
N LEU A 189 24.05 38.33 44.79
CA LEU A 189 22.81 38.65 45.49
C LEU A 189 21.58 38.38 44.62
N ARG A 190 21.60 38.74 43.34
CA ARG A 190 20.51 38.42 42.39
C ARG A 190 20.34 36.91 42.22
N ARG A 191 21.45 36.20 42.00
CA ARG A 191 21.46 34.74 41.90
C ARG A 191 20.83 34.08 43.13
N SER A 192 21.30 34.41 44.33
CA SER A 192 20.79 33.83 45.59
C SER A 192 19.34 34.23 45.90
N PHE A 193 18.89 35.40 45.44
CA PHE A 193 17.48 35.81 45.55
C PHE A 193 16.59 34.97 44.62
N ALA A 194 16.99 34.81 43.35
CA ALA A 194 16.29 33.95 42.40
C ALA A 194 16.28 32.48 42.83
N GLU A 195 17.40 31.97 43.33
CA GLU A 195 17.54 30.58 43.80
C GLU A 195 16.56 30.26 44.93
N ARG A 196 16.43 31.15 45.93
CA ARG A 196 15.47 30.96 47.03
C ARG A 196 14.02 30.87 46.57
N LEU A 197 13.66 31.55 45.48
CA LEU A 197 12.31 31.50 44.92
C LEU A 197 12.09 30.26 44.06
N LEU A 198 13.04 29.96 43.16
CA LEU A 198 12.88 28.94 42.12
C LEU A 198 13.21 27.53 42.60
N GLN A 199 14.21 27.34 43.48
CA GLN A 199 14.69 26.02 43.91
C GLN A 199 13.57 25.14 44.48
N PRO A 200 12.68 25.60 45.39
CA PRO A 200 11.64 24.73 45.95
C PRO A 200 10.66 24.21 44.90
N ARG A 201 10.40 24.99 43.84
CA ARG A 201 9.50 24.60 42.75
C ARG A 201 10.15 23.61 41.81
N VAL A 202 11.42 23.83 41.48
CA VAL A 202 12.22 22.90 40.69
C VAL A 202 12.31 21.54 41.39
N GLU A 203 12.57 21.51 42.69
CA GLU A 203 12.55 20.26 43.47
C GLU A 203 11.16 19.60 43.50
N GLY A 204 10.08 20.39 43.57
CA GLY A 204 8.72 19.89 43.44
C GLY A 204 8.44 19.23 42.08
N LEU A 205 8.90 19.85 40.99
CA LEU A 205 8.80 19.29 39.63
C LEU A 205 9.67 18.05 39.48
N LYS A 206 10.90 18.03 40.03
CA LYS A 206 11.80 16.87 40.00
C LYS A 206 11.25 15.68 40.76
N ALA A 207 10.58 15.91 41.88
CA ALA A 207 9.93 14.85 42.66
C ALA A 207 8.76 14.20 41.88
N ARG A 208 8.03 14.98 41.08
CA ARG A 208 6.93 14.48 40.24
C ARG A 208 7.44 13.87 38.93
N PHE A 209 8.47 14.45 38.32
CA PHE A 209 9.02 14.09 37.01
C PHE A 209 10.52 13.82 37.10
N PRO A 210 10.94 12.71 37.73
CA PRO A 210 12.36 12.39 37.89
C PRO A 210 13.09 12.23 36.54
N GLU A 211 12.39 11.81 35.49
CA GLU A 211 12.93 11.68 34.13
C GLU A 211 13.30 13.03 33.50
N ALA A 212 12.66 14.12 33.94
CA ALA A 212 12.97 15.48 33.49
C ALA A 212 14.03 16.19 34.36
N ALA A 213 14.59 15.52 35.37
CA ALA A 213 15.46 16.17 36.37
C ALA A 213 16.65 16.90 35.76
N ARG A 214 17.33 16.30 34.79
CA ARG A 214 18.49 16.92 34.10
C ARG A 214 18.09 18.21 33.37
N TYR A 215 16.90 18.23 32.77
CA TYR A 215 16.35 19.42 32.13
C TYR A 215 16.00 20.50 33.16
N LEU A 216 15.35 20.11 34.25
CA LEU A 216 14.94 21.02 35.31
C LEU A 216 16.14 21.67 36.02
N ASP A 217 17.21 20.91 36.27
CA ASP A 217 18.46 21.42 36.83
C ASP A 217 19.14 22.42 35.87
N TRP A 218 19.15 22.11 34.57
CA TRP A 218 19.68 23.03 33.56
C TRP A 218 18.84 24.30 33.44
N LEU A 219 17.51 24.18 33.41
CA LEU A 219 16.60 25.32 33.36
C LEU A 219 16.82 26.25 34.54
N LEU A 220 16.93 25.69 35.76
CA LEU A 220 17.23 26.45 36.96
C LEU A 220 18.54 27.20 36.82
N GLU A 221 19.64 26.52 36.46
CA GLU A 221 20.95 27.15 36.31
C GLU A 221 20.94 28.26 35.24
N SER A 222 20.22 28.05 34.13
CA SER A 222 20.03 29.07 33.09
C SER A 222 19.33 30.32 33.61
N LEU A 223 18.25 30.17 34.38
CA LEU A 223 17.54 31.30 35.00
C LEU A 223 18.40 32.00 36.06
N LEU A 224 19.16 31.24 36.85
CA LEU A 224 20.09 31.79 37.85
C LEU A 224 21.24 32.58 37.22
N ARG A 225 21.75 32.11 36.08
CA ARG A 225 22.76 32.83 35.29
C ARG A 225 22.18 34.12 34.73
N ALA A 226 20.99 34.07 34.12
CA ALA A 226 20.32 35.24 33.59
C ALA A 226 20.02 36.28 34.68
N ALA A 227 19.63 35.82 35.88
CA ALA A 227 19.45 36.68 37.06
C ALA A 227 20.74 37.42 37.45
N ALA A 228 21.86 36.72 37.50
CA ALA A 228 23.15 37.32 37.85
C ALA A 228 23.59 38.38 36.83
N LEU A 229 23.34 38.13 35.55
CA LEU A 229 23.80 38.96 34.42
C LEU A 229 22.79 40.04 33.98
N GLU A 230 21.57 40.05 34.52
CA GLU A 230 20.46 40.89 34.05
C GLU A 230 20.10 40.65 32.58
N GLU A 231 20.25 39.42 32.11
CA GLU A 231 19.90 39.03 30.74
C GLU A 231 18.38 38.81 30.64
N GLU A 232 17.77 39.34 29.58
CA GLU A 232 16.42 38.95 29.20
C GLU A 232 16.45 37.52 28.64
N VAL A 233 15.46 36.72 29.04
CA VAL A 233 15.41 35.30 28.70
C VAL A 233 14.25 35.07 27.75
N GLU A 234 14.56 34.57 26.55
CA GLU A 234 13.54 34.19 25.58
C GLU A 234 12.96 32.81 25.93
N GLY A 235 11.64 32.75 26.16
CA GLY A 235 10.95 31.51 26.52
C GLY A 235 11.04 30.42 25.44
N GLU A 236 11.16 30.80 24.16
CA GLU A 236 11.22 29.86 23.02
C GLU A 236 12.38 28.87 23.11
N ALA A 237 13.49 29.25 23.75
CA ALA A 237 14.69 28.43 23.91
C ALA A 237 14.66 27.53 25.15
N LEU A 238 13.82 27.87 26.14
CA LEU A 238 13.82 27.22 27.45
C LEU A 238 12.58 26.38 27.74
N LEU A 239 11.45 26.68 27.11
CA LEU A 239 10.18 26.02 27.41
C LEU A 239 10.06 24.66 26.70
N PRO A 240 9.49 23.65 27.37
CA PRO A 240 9.27 22.35 26.79
C PRO A 240 8.10 22.38 25.81
N ARG A 241 8.07 21.44 24.87
CA ARG A 241 6.98 21.32 23.89
C ARG A 241 6.25 20.00 24.03
N LEU A 242 4.98 20.06 24.41
CA LEU A 242 4.06 18.94 24.25
C LEU A 242 3.76 18.76 22.75
N LEU A 243 4.22 17.64 22.19
CA LEU A 243 4.17 17.36 20.75
C LEU A 243 3.03 16.41 20.38
N VAL A 244 2.73 15.44 21.24
CA VAL A 244 1.60 14.51 21.08
C VAL A 244 0.82 14.47 22.39
N GLU A 245 -0.46 14.85 22.32
CA GLU A 245 -1.39 14.84 23.46
C GLU A 245 -2.12 13.49 23.60
N GLY A 246 -2.81 13.29 24.73
CA GLY A 246 -3.76 12.19 24.93
C GLY A 246 -4.89 12.17 23.89
N GLY A 247 -4.81 11.29 22.88
CA GLY A 247 -5.81 11.21 21.81
C GLY A 247 -5.91 9.84 21.13
N THR A 248 -6.52 9.80 19.95
CA THR A 248 -6.68 8.59 19.12
C THR A 248 -5.31 8.04 18.72
N ARG A 249 -5.05 6.76 19.03
CA ARG A 249 -3.77 6.09 18.73
C ARG A 249 -3.80 5.22 17.47
N VAL A 250 -4.92 5.23 16.75
CA VAL A 250 -5.04 4.61 15.43
C VAL A 250 -4.88 5.73 14.40
N VAL A 251 -3.70 5.78 13.78
CA VAL A 251 -3.37 6.81 12.78
C VAL A 251 -3.34 6.17 11.41
N TYR A 252 -4.15 6.70 10.49
CA TYR A 252 -4.02 6.40 9.06
C TYR A 252 -3.37 7.60 8.38
N GLU A 253 -2.20 7.41 7.76
CA GLU A 253 -1.52 8.45 7.00
C GLU A 253 -1.62 8.14 5.50
N PRO A 254 -2.57 8.78 4.76
CA PRO A 254 -2.76 8.53 3.33
C PRO A 254 -1.61 9.07 2.48
N ASN A 255 -0.86 10.04 2.99
CA ASN A 255 0.27 10.64 2.27
C ASN A 255 1.56 10.51 3.11
N PRO A 256 2.16 9.32 3.15
CA PRO A 256 3.30 9.03 4.01
C PRO A 256 4.60 9.60 3.42
N THR A 257 4.72 10.92 3.31
CA THR A 257 6.00 11.59 3.02
C THR A 257 6.92 11.48 4.25
N PRO A 258 8.24 11.61 4.09
CA PRO A 258 9.16 11.61 5.22
C PRO A 258 8.74 12.61 6.32
N GLU A 259 8.41 13.85 5.95
CA GLU A 259 7.98 14.89 6.91
C GLU A 259 6.72 14.50 7.69
N ARG A 260 5.75 13.84 7.02
CA ARG A 260 4.47 13.46 7.64
C ARG A 260 4.59 12.20 8.49
N LEU A 261 5.55 11.32 8.20
CA LEU A 261 5.80 10.10 8.99
C LEU A 261 6.67 10.35 10.22
N PHE A 262 7.79 11.05 10.05
CA PHE A 262 8.82 11.22 11.07
C PHE A 262 8.69 12.54 11.83
N GLY A 263 7.97 13.52 11.27
CA GLY A 263 7.92 14.88 11.79
C GLY A 263 9.08 15.71 11.24
N HIS A 264 9.00 17.02 11.43
CA HIS A 264 10.01 17.96 10.95
C HIS A 264 9.99 19.25 11.76
N LEU A 265 11.09 19.99 11.71
CA LEU A 265 11.17 21.37 12.20
C LEU A 265 10.85 22.34 11.06
N GLU A 266 9.79 23.12 11.24
CA GLU A 266 9.58 24.33 10.44
C GLU A 266 10.63 25.39 10.83
N TYR A 267 10.90 26.34 9.95
CA TYR A 267 11.86 27.42 10.21
C TYR A 267 11.33 28.74 9.67
N GLU A 268 11.79 29.83 10.27
CA GLU A 268 11.39 31.18 9.91
C GLU A 268 12.60 32.10 9.75
N ALA A 269 12.43 33.18 8.99
CA ALA A 269 13.47 34.19 8.79
C ALA A 269 13.31 35.31 9.83
N ARG A 270 14.25 35.42 10.76
CA ARG A 270 14.37 36.52 11.73
C ARG A 270 15.63 37.30 11.42
N GLU A 271 15.50 38.61 11.18
CA GLU A 271 16.63 39.50 10.87
C GLU A 271 17.56 39.01 9.74
N GLY A 272 17.00 38.32 8.74
CA GLY A 272 17.76 37.76 7.62
C GLY A 272 18.46 36.43 7.91
N VAL A 273 18.32 35.87 9.11
CA VAL A 273 18.83 34.55 9.51
C VAL A 273 17.68 33.55 9.62
N LEU A 274 17.88 32.35 9.08
CA LEU A 274 16.92 31.26 9.24
C LEU A 274 17.08 30.63 10.63
N THR A 275 16.00 30.59 11.40
CA THR A 275 15.98 30.10 12.78
C THR A 275 14.82 29.14 13.01
N THR A 276 14.97 28.23 13.98
CA THR A 276 13.92 27.32 14.42
C THR A 276 14.00 27.08 15.94
N HIS A 277 12.88 26.67 16.52
CA HIS A 277 12.71 26.38 17.94
C HIS A 277 11.63 25.29 18.12
N LEU A 278 11.48 24.75 19.33
CA LEU A 278 10.59 23.60 19.57
C LEU A 278 9.11 23.89 19.28
N GLY A 279 8.67 25.15 19.34
CA GLY A 279 7.31 25.56 18.92
C GLY A 279 7.00 25.30 17.43
N LEU A 280 8.04 25.21 16.60
CA LEU A 280 7.96 24.90 15.17
C LEU A 280 8.13 23.41 14.86
N LEU A 281 8.31 22.56 15.88
CA LEU A 281 8.33 21.11 15.71
C LEU A 281 6.92 20.60 15.39
N ARG A 282 6.80 19.84 14.30
CA ARG A 282 5.56 19.18 13.88
C ARG A 282 5.68 17.67 14.08
N PRO A 283 4.74 17.01 14.80
CA PRO A 283 4.79 15.57 15.01
C PRO A 283 4.59 14.80 13.72
N GLY A 284 5.36 13.74 13.54
CA GLY A 284 5.10 12.72 12.52
C GLY A 284 3.98 11.74 12.90
N ALA A 285 3.46 11.01 11.93
CA ALA A 285 2.44 9.98 12.13
C ALA A 285 2.90 8.85 13.04
N LEU A 286 4.19 8.48 12.99
CA LEU A 286 4.80 7.49 13.89
C LEU A 286 4.73 7.95 15.36
N MET A 287 5.01 9.24 15.61
CA MET A 287 4.92 9.83 16.95
C MET A 287 3.47 9.91 17.44
N ARG A 288 2.54 10.36 16.58
CA ARG A 288 1.10 10.43 16.93
C ARG A 288 0.52 9.06 17.26
N ALA A 289 1.02 8.00 16.61
CA ALA A 289 0.60 6.62 16.84
C ALA A 289 1.30 5.95 18.04
N ALA A 290 2.09 6.67 18.84
CA ALA A 290 2.78 6.12 20.01
C ALA A 290 1.81 5.34 20.93
N GLY A 291 2.16 4.09 21.24
CA GLY A 291 1.33 3.17 22.02
C GLY A 291 0.19 2.49 21.25
N GLY A 292 -0.07 2.89 20.00
CA GLY A 292 -1.13 2.33 19.16
C GLY A 292 -0.64 1.80 17.82
N VAL A 293 -1.32 2.20 16.75
CA VAL A 293 -1.20 1.62 15.41
C VAL A 293 -1.10 2.70 14.35
N LEU A 294 -0.09 2.59 13.49
CA LEU A 294 0.04 3.36 12.27
C LEU A 294 -0.32 2.48 11.06
N VAL A 295 -1.30 2.91 10.26
CA VAL A 295 -1.71 2.24 9.03
C VAL A 295 -1.24 3.05 7.82
N LEU A 296 -0.51 2.40 6.91
CA LEU A 296 0.06 3.01 5.71
C LEU A 296 -0.31 2.22 4.45
N GLU A 297 -0.43 2.91 3.31
CA GLU A 297 -0.50 2.25 2.01
C GLU A 297 0.92 1.95 1.50
N ALA A 298 1.24 0.67 1.29
CA ALA A 298 2.58 0.20 0.94
C ALA A 298 3.13 0.90 -0.32
N HIS A 299 2.30 1.04 -1.35
CA HIS A 299 2.69 1.68 -2.62
C HIS A 299 3.09 3.15 -2.42
N ARG A 300 2.41 3.88 -1.51
CA ARG A 300 2.72 5.28 -1.22
C ARG A 300 4.02 5.42 -0.44
N VAL A 301 4.31 4.50 0.48
CA VAL A 301 5.57 4.50 1.25
C VAL A 301 6.78 4.35 0.31
N LEU A 302 6.67 3.50 -0.71
CA LEU A 302 7.67 3.35 -1.75
C LEU A 302 7.75 4.58 -2.66
N GLU A 303 6.62 5.01 -3.23
CA GLU A 303 6.53 6.12 -4.19
C GLU A 303 7.06 7.44 -3.62
N LEU A 304 6.80 7.72 -2.34
CA LEU A 304 7.20 8.97 -1.67
C LEU A 304 8.59 8.91 -1.02
N GLY A 305 9.34 7.81 -1.20
CA GLY A 305 10.71 7.68 -0.71
C GLY A 305 10.85 7.51 0.81
N SER A 306 9.77 7.13 1.50
CA SER A 306 9.76 6.97 2.96
C SER A 306 10.28 5.62 3.45
N TYR A 307 10.32 4.61 2.57
CA TYR A 307 10.66 3.24 2.94
C TYR A 307 12.04 3.09 3.63
N PRO A 308 13.14 3.67 3.14
CA PRO A 308 14.45 3.50 3.79
C PRO A 308 14.50 4.09 5.21
N LEU A 309 13.88 5.25 5.41
CA LEU A 309 13.79 5.87 6.73
C LEU A 309 12.90 5.06 7.67
N LEU A 310 11.81 4.48 7.14
CA LEU A 310 10.92 3.64 7.93
C LEU A 310 11.65 2.39 8.42
N LYS A 311 12.41 1.72 7.53
CA LYS A 311 13.24 0.57 7.92
C LYS A 311 14.21 0.93 9.04
N ARG A 312 14.97 2.02 8.87
CA ARG A 312 15.91 2.50 9.87
C ARG A 312 15.22 2.71 11.23
N SER A 313 14.07 3.39 11.24
CA SER A 313 13.34 3.65 12.48
C SER A 313 12.78 2.39 13.15
N LEU A 314 12.31 1.42 12.36
CA LEU A 314 11.84 0.14 12.91
C LEU A 314 12.99 -0.70 13.45
N ALA A 315 14.14 -0.71 12.77
CA ALA A 315 15.33 -1.44 13.18
C ALA A 315 15.96 -0.86 14.46
N THR A 316 16.04 0.47 14.60
CA THR A 316 16.59 1.13 15.79
C THR A 316 15.59 1.25 16.93
N GLY A 317 14.28 1.18 16.64
CA GLY A 317 13.23 1.52 17.59
C GLY A 317 13.17 3.02 17.88
N GLU A 318 13.69 3.86 16.99
CA GLU A 318 13.81 5.31 17.17
C GLU A 318 13.28 6.09 15.95
N ILE A 319 12.59 7.18 16.21
CA ILE A 319 12.01 8.09 15.23
C ILE A 319 12.85 9.36 15.24
N GLU A 320 13.62 9.55 14.18
CA GLU A 320 14.42 10.77 13.99
C GLU A 320 13.58 11.78 13.18
N PRO A 321 13.16 12.91 13.78
CA PRO A 321 12.49 13.97 13.02
C PRO A 321 13.42 14.49 11.94
N LEU A 322 12.86 14.93 10.81
CA LEU A 322 13.68 15.50 9.74
C LEU A 322 14.34 16.80 10.19
N ALA A 323 15.66 16.82 10.04
CA ALA A 323 16.47 17.99 10.32
C ALA A 323 16.11 19.13 9.35
N PRO A 324 16.16 20.39 9.81
CA PRO A 324 16.04 21.54 8.93
C PRO A 324 17.28 21.64 8.03
N ARG A 325 17.28 22.59 7.09
CA ARG A 325 18.45 22.83 6.24
C ARG A 325 19.69 23.17 7.09
N PRO A 326 20.92 22.84 6.64
CA PRO A 326 22.13 23.08 7.42
C PRO A 326 22.35 24.55 7.83
N GLU A 327 21.79 25.50 7.09
CA GLU A 327 21.92 26.93 7.38
C GLU A 327 20.96 27.43 8.47
N VAL A 328 19.97 26.61 8.87
CA VAL A 328 18.98 26.96 9.90
C VAL A 328 19.58 26.78 11.29
N ARG A 329 19.58 27.84 12.09
CA ARG A 329 20.01 27.78 13.50
C ARG A 329 18.86 27.31 14.39
N GLY A 330 19.09 26.31 15.23
CA GLY A 330 18.12 25.82 16.19
C GLY A 330 18.58 24.56 16.92
N PRO A 331 17.71 23.96 17.75
CA PRO A 331 18.10 22.80 18.56
C PRO A 331 18.32 21.55 17.71
N ARG A 332 19.32 20.74 18.09
CA ARG A 332 19.49 19.38 17.58
C ARG A 332 18.51 18.44 18.29
N LEU A 333 17.57 17.88 17.53
CA LEU A 333 16.57 16.97 18.09
C LEU A 333 17.16 15.58 18.27
N GLN A 334 16.98 15.01 19.45
CA GLN A 334 17.31 13.62 19.72
C GLN A 334 16.14 12.71 19.24
N PRO A 335 16.45 11.48 18.78
CA PRO A 335 15.42 10.56 18.29
C PRO A 335 14.38 10.18 19.36
N ALA A 336 13.11 10.18 18.98
CA ALA A 336 12.01 9.76 19.86
C ALA A 336 11.84 8.24 19.84
N PRO A 337 11.46 7.59 20.95
CA PRO A 337 11.22 6.16 20.96
C PRO A 337 10.02 5.77 20.06
N LEU A 338 10.20 4.75 19.23
CA LEU A 338 9.14 4.16 18.41
C LEU A 338 8.33 3.15 19.26
N LYS A 339 7.09 3.51 19.57
CA LYS A 339 6.14 2.68 20.34
C LYS A 339 4.93 2.20 19.53
N ALA A 340 4.80 2.62 18.28
CA ALA A 340 3.66 2.30 17.42
C ALA A 340 3.84 0.94 16.73
N GLN A 341 2.77 0.16 16.59
CA GLN A 341 2.73 -0.95 15.63
C GLN A 341 2.45 -0.41 14.23
N VAL A 342 3.29 -0.72 13.25
CA VAL A 342 3.08 -0.30 11.86
C VAL A 342 2.42 -1.43 11.06
N PHE A 343 1.36 -1.08 10.32
CA PHE A 343 0.69 -1.96 9.37
C PHE A 343 0.73 -1.37 7.96
N LEU A 344 1.38 -2.08 7.03
CA LEU A 344 1.31 -1.74 5.61
C LEU A 344 0.10 -2.40 4.97
N VAL A 345 -0.52 -1.76 3.99
CA VAL A 345 -1.62 -2.31 3.20
C VAL A 345 -1.28 -2.19 1.73
N GLY A 346 -1.34 -3.28 0.97
CA GLY A 346 -0.95 -3.26 -0.44
C GLY A 346 -1.55 -4.40 -1.28
N PRO A 347 -1.57 -4.24 -2.61
CA PRO A 347 -1.86 -5.34 -3.52
C PRO A 347 -0.65 -6.31 -3.63
N PRO A 348 -0.85 -7.56 -4.11
CA PRO A 348 0.18 -8.58 -4.10
C PRO A 348 1.48 -8.18 -4.80
N GLU A 349 1.38 -7.48 -5.93
CA GLU A 349 2.51 -7.03 -6.73
C GLU A 349 3.42 -6.03 -5.99
N VAL A 350 2.84 -5.13 -5.19
CA VAL A 350 3.61 -4.17 -4.38
C VAL A 350 4.25 -4.85 -3.18
N ILE A 351 3.52 -5.77 -2.55
CA ILE A 351 4.03 -6.52 -1.40
C ILE A 351 5.15 -7.47 -1.83
N ALA A 352 5.04 -8.12 -2.99
CA ALA A 352 6.08 -9.01 -3.51
C ALA A 352 7.42 -8.27 -3.65
N LEU A 353 7.42 -7.02 -4.14
CA LEU A 353 8.62 -6.18 -4.20
C LEU A 353 9.23 -5.88 -2.82
N LEU A 354 8.40 -5.73 -1.78
CA LEU A 354 8.89 -5.54 -0.40
C LEU A 354 9.44 -6.85 0.17
N GLU A 355 8.84 -7.99 -0.17
CA GLU A 355 9.26 -9.31 0.33
C GLU A 355 10.58 -9.81 -0.29
N GLU A 356 11.04 -9.20 -1.38
CA GLU A 356 12.39 -9.43 -1.92
C GLU A 356 13.51 -8.87 -1.02
N ASP A 357 13.17 -7.94 -0.12
CA ASP A 357 14.09 -7.35 0.87
C ASP A 357 14.07 -8.17 2.18
N GLU A 358 15.16 -8.87 2.51
CA GLU A 358 15.22 -9.71 3.71
C GLU A 358 14.97 -8.93 5.01
N GLU A 359 15.43 -7.66 5.08
CA GLU A 359 15.21 -6.79 6.24
C GLU A 359 13.72 -6.47 6.42
N PHE A 360 12.94 -6.43 5.34
CA PHE A 360 11.48 -6.25 5.43
C PHE A 360 10.82 -7.39 6.19
N LEU A 361 11.19 -8.63 5.89
CA LEU A 361 10.60 -9.82 6.51
C LEU A 361 10.95 -9.93 7.99
N GLU A 362 12.14 -9.44 8.39
CA GLU A 362 12.53 -9.33 9.80
C GLU A 362 11.73 -8.26 10.54
N LEU A 363 11.56 -7.08 9.93
CA LEU A 363 10.85 -5.95 10.53
C LEU A 363 9.33 -6.14 10.56
N PHE A 364 8.77 -6.86 9.58
CA PHE A 364 7.34 -7.13 9.45
C PHE A 364 7.04 -8.64 9.46
N PRO A 365 7.13 -9.32 10.62
CA PRO A 365 6.97 -10.77 10.67
C PRO A 365 5.52 -11.26 10.44
N PHE A 366 4.52 -10.37 10.51
CA PHE A 366 3.11 -10.74 10.42
C PHE A 366 2.51 -10.45 9.02
N ARG A 367 2.51 -11.47 8.16
CA ARG A 367 1.78 -11.46 6.88
C ARG A 367 0.29 -11.73 7.08
N VAL A 368 -0.54 -10.71 6.83
CA VAL A 368 -2.01 -10.78 6.89
C VAL A 368 -2.59 -10.91 5.49
N GLU A 369 -2.77 -12.13 5.03
CA GLU A 369 -3.19 -12.44 3.67
C GLU A 369 -4.72 -12.54 3.53
N PHE A 370 -5.28 -11.74 2.64
CA PHE A 370 -6.70 -11.77 2.28
C PHE A 370 -6.94 -12.65 1.05
N ASN A 371 -7.89 -13.57 1.17
CA ASN A 371 -8.29 -14.45 0.09
C ASN A 371 -9.12 -13.68 -0.95
N PRO A 372 -8.80 -13.73 -2.26
CA PRO A 372 -9.65 -13.15 -3.30
C PRO A 372 -11.01 -13.82 -3.45
N GLU A 373 -11.19 -15.02 -2.90
CA GLU A 373 -12.39 -15.82 -3.01
C GLU A 373 -12.87 -16.27 -1.62
N MET A 374 -14.16 -16.51 -1.48
CA MET A 374 -14.75 -17.13 -0.29
C MET A 374 -15.67 -18.29 -0.70
N PRO A 375 -15.89 -19.31 0.16
CA PRO A 375 -16.75 -20.43 -0.18
C PRO A 375 -18.18 -19.99 -0.49
N TYR A 376 -18.83 -20.58 -1.50
CA TYR A 376 -20.26 -20.37 -1.74
C TYR A 376 -21.09 -21.19 -0.75
N THR A 377 -21.71 -20.52 0.22
CA THR A 377 -22.67 -21.12 1.16
C THR A 377 -23.83 -20.15 1.40
N GLU A 378 -24.98 -20.65 1.85
CA GLU A 378 -26.12 -19.80 2.21
C GLU A 378 -25.73 -18.73 3.25
N ALA A 379 -24.88 -19.10 4.21
CA ALA A 379 -24.37 -18.17 5.23
C ALA A 379 -23.53 -17.04 4.62
N HIS A 380 -22.63 -17.35 3.68
CA HIS A 380 -21.82 -16.32 3.01
C HIS A 380 -22.67 -15.39 2.13
N VAL A 381 -23.68 -15.92 1.44
CA VAL A 381 -24.63 -15.10 0.67
C VAL A 381 -25.42 -14.18 1.60
N ALA A 382 -25.91 -14.69 2.74
CA ALA A 382 -26.62 -13.89 3.72
C ALA A 382 -25.74 -12.77 4.32
N HIS A 383 -24.49 -13.09 4.69
CA HIS A 383 -23.51 -12.10 5.18
C HIS A 383 -23.16 -11.06 4.12
N LEU A 384 -23.01 -11.46 2.86
CA LEU A 384 -22.82 -10.52 1.76
C LEU A 384 -23.99 -9.52 1.69
N GLY A 385 -25.23 -10.00 1.83
CA GLY A 385 -26.41 -9.13 1.91
C GLY A 385 -26.36 -8.16 3.08
N GLY A 386 -26.01 -8.62 4.29
CA GLY A 386 -25.89 -7.72 5.44
C GLY A 386 -24.76 -6.70 5.32
N PHE A 387 -23.65 -7.05 4.65
CA PHE A 387 -22.60 -6.08 4.31
C PHE A 387 -23.14 -4.99 3.39
N LEU A 388 -23.86 -5.34 2.32
CA LEU A 388 -24.42 -4.38 1.37
C LEU A 388 -25.47 -3.47 2.02
N GLU A 389 -26.32 -4.01 2.89
CA GLU A 389 -27.31 -3.25 3.66
C GLU A 389 -26.65 -2.27 4.64
N ALA A 390 -25.57 -2.68 5.32
CA ALA A 390 -24.79 -1.80 6.17
C ALA A 390 -24.13 -0.64 5.40
N GLN A 391 -23.96 -0.78 4.08
CA GLN A 391 -23.48 0.28 3.17
C GLN A 391 -24.61 1.10 2.53
N GLY A 392 -25.85 0.90 2.98
CA GLY A 392 -27.03 1.68 2.58
C GLY A 392 -27.81 1.13 1.39
N VAL A 393 -27.53 -0.10 0.93
CA VAL A 393 -28.28 -0.73 -0.19
C VAL A 393 -29.44 -1.56 0.35
N ARG A 394 -30.68 -1.26 -0.06
CA ARG A 394 -31.85 -2.08 0.30
C ARG A 394 -31.99 -3.23 -0.69
N LEU A 395 -32.19 -4.46 -0.19
CA LEU A 395 -32.18 -5.67 -1.02
C LEU A 395 -33.50 -6.45 -0.90
N LEU A 396 -33.97 -7.02 -2.03
CA LEU A 396 -34.90 -8.14 -2.04
C LEU A 396 -34.12 -9.47 -2.07
N PRO A 397 -34.69 -10.59 -1.57
CA PRO A 397 -34.01 -11.89 -1.58
C PRO A 397 -33.56 -12.35 -2.98
N GLU A 398 -34.34 -12.05 -4.01
CA GLU A 398 -34.03 -12.38 -5.41
C GLU A 398 -32.92 -11.49 -5.97
N GLY A 399 -32.82 -10.24 -5.51
CA GLY A 399 -31.74 -9.31 -5.87
C GLY A 399 -30.41 -9.72 -5.24
N LEU A 400 -30.41 -10.13 -3.96
CA LEU A 400 -29.23 -10.69 -3.32
C LEU A 400 -28.75 -11.97 -4.02
N ALA A 401 -29.69 -12.85 -4.40
CA ALA A 401 -29.36 -14.04 -5.17
C ALA A 401 -28.71 -13.70 -6.53
N ALA A 402 -29.23 -12.71 -7.25
CA ALA A 402 -28.64 -12.26 -8.52
C ALA A 402 -27.24 -11.63 -8.34
N LEU A 403 -27.02 -10.86 -7.26
CA LEU A 403 -25.69 -10.34 -6.93
C LEU A 403 -24.72 -11.45 -6.53
N ALA A 404 -25.18 -12.49 -5.84
CA ALA A 404 -24.38 -13.66 -5.51
C ALA A 404 -24.03 -14.49 -6.76
N ASP A 405 -24.96 -14.62 -7.71
CA ASP A 405 -24.70 -15.23 -9.02
C ASP A 405 -23.56 -14.50 -9.72
N GLU A 406 -23.62 -13.16 -9.76
CA GLU A 406 -22.55 -12.36 -10.35
C GLU A 406 -21.23 -12.49 -9.58
N ALA A 407 -21.25 -12.53 -8.25
CA ALA A 407 -20.04 -12.74 -7.46
C ALA A 407 -19.39 -14.10 -7.75
N ARG A 408 -20.16 -15.16 -8.02
CA ARG A 408 -19.62 -16.47 -8.42
C ARG A 408 -19.07 -16.46 -9.84
N ARG A 409 -19.73 -15.71 -10.73
CA ARG A 409 -19.25 -15.47 -12.10
C ARG A 409 -17.94 -14.70 -12.13
N MET A 410 -17.80 -13.64 -11.33
CA MET A 410 -16.55 -12.89 -11.16
C MET A 410 -15.39 -13.75 -10.63
N ALA A 411 -15.70 -14.75 -9.78
CA ALA A 411 -14.73 -15.75 -9.32
C ALA A 411 -14.45 -16.85 -10.37
N GLY A 412 -15.24 -16.93 -11.44
CA GLY A 412 -15.12 -17.97 -12.47
C GLY A 412 -15.37 -19.39 -11.95
N HIS A 413 -16.06 -19.55 -10.81
CA HIS A 413 -16.24 -20.85 -10.16
C HIS A 413 -17.57 -20.94 -9.41
N ARG A 414 -18.36 -21.98 -9.69
CA ARG A 414 -19.72 -22.11 -9.15
C ARG A 414 -19.77 -22.32 -7.64
N GLU A 415 -18.71 -22.79 -7.01
CA GLU A 415 -18.66 -23.06 -5.55
C GLU A 415 -17.88 -22.00 -4.77
N ARG A 416 -17.55 -20.87 -5.40
CA ARG A 416 -16.80 -19.78 -4.77
C ARG A 416 -17.45 -18.44 -5.12
N LEU A 417 -17.38 -17.50 -4.20
CA LEU A 417 -17.82 -16.12 -4.36
C LEU A 417 -16.58 -15.23 -4.45
N ASP A 418 -16.62 -14.24 -5.31
CA ASP A 418 -15.61 -13.18 -5.35
C ASP A 418 -15.65 -12.38 -4.03
N ALA A 419 -14.53 -12.32 -3.33
CA ALA A 419 -14.42 -11.63 -2.05
C ALA A 419 -14.16 -10.13 -2.20
N ARG A 420 -13.99 -9.60 -3.42
CA ARG A 420 -13.82 -8.16 -3.72
C ARG A 420 -15.17 -7.44 -3.63
N ILE A 421 -15.78 -7.54 -2.45
CA ILE A 421 -17.14 -7.12 -2.13
C ILE A 421 -17.44 -5.65 -2.46
N TYR A 422 -16.43 -4.78 -2.58
CA TYR A 422 -16.63 -3.40 -3.01
C TYR A 422 -16.99 -3.29 -4.50
N ARG A 423 -16.47 -4.18 -5.37
CA ARG A 423 -16.90 -4.25 -6.78
C ARG A 423 -18.38 -4.64 -6.89
N LEU A 424 -18.82 -5.54 -6.00
CA LEU A 424 -20.21 -5.94 -5.93
C LEU A 424 -21.09 -4.85 -5.30
N LEU A 425 -20.58 -4.11 -4.32
CA LEU A 425 -21.25 -2.94 -3.77
C LEU A 425 -21.52 -1.88 -4.85
N ASP A 426 -20.54 -1.61 -5.72
CA ASP A 426 -20.72 -0.70 -6.85
C ASP A 426 -21.81 -1.20 -7.81
N LEU A 427 -21.83 -2.51 -8.10
CA LEU A 427 -22.91 -3.11 -8.90
C LEU A 427 -24.28 -2.97 -8.22
N ALA A 428 -24.35 -3.23 -6.92
CA ALA A 428 -25.58 -3.12 -6.15
C ALA A 428 -26.09 -1.67 -6.09
N ARG A 429 -25.19 -0.68 -6.03
CA ARG A 429 -25.53 0.75 -6.12
C ARG A 429 -26.02 1.15 -7.51
N GLU A 430 -25.43 0.61 -8.58
CA GLU A 430 -25.93 0.78 -9.95
C GLU A 430 -27.33 0.14 -10.10
N ALA A 431 -27.51 -1.08 -9.60
CA ALA A 431 -28.79 -1.79 -9.61
C ALA A 431 -29.89 -1.02 -8.86
N ALA A 432 -29.56 -0.38 -7.74
CA ALA A 432 -30.47 0.47 -6.97
C ALA A 432 -30.97 1.70 -7.76
N ARG A 433 -30.28 2.12 -8.83
CA ARG A 433 -30.76 3.18 -9.73
C ARG A 433 -31.86 2.71 -10.67
N TYR A 434 -31.92 1.41 -10.96
CA TYR A 434 -32.95 0.81 -11.80
C TYR A 434 -34.13 0.30 -10.98
N GLN A 435 -33.90 -0.21 -9.77
CA GLN A 435 -34.93 -0.73 -8.87
C GLN A 435 -34.49 -0.64 -7.40
N ASP A 436 -35.29 0.01 -6.55
CA ASP A 436 -35.02 0.13 -5.10
C ASP A 436 -36.29 -0.19 -4.29
N PRO A 437 -36.31 -1.23 -3.43
CA PRO A 437 -35.20 -2.14 -3.10
C PRO A 437 -34.71 -2.97 -4.30
N VAL A 438 -33.42 -3.32 -4.30
CA VAL A 438 -32.77 -4.04 -5.41
C VAL A 438 -33.34 -5.44 -5.54
N GLY A 439 -34.05 -5.68 -6.63
CA GLY A 439 -34.49 -7.00 -7.08
C GLY A 439 -33.61 -7.54 -8.22
N ARG A 440 -33.95 -8.73 -8.72
CA ARG A 440 -33.23 -9.40 -9.81
C ARG A 440 -33.20 -8.56 -11.09
N GLU A 441 -34.34 -7.97 -11.47
CA GLU A 441 -34.44 -7.14 -12.68
C GLU A 441 -33.50 -5.92 -12.61
N GLY A 442 -33.42 -5.25 -11.46
CA GLY A 442 -32.49 -4.14 -11.25
C GLY A 442 -31.03 -4.55 -11.45
N VAL A 443 -30.64 -5.73 -10.98
CA VAL A 443 -29.28 -6.28 -11.15
C VAL A 443 -29.01 -6.62 -12.62
N GLU A 444 -29.93 -7.31 -13.29
CA GLU A 444 -29.81 -7.70 -14.69
C GLU A 444 -29.68 -6.46 -15.61
N ARG A 445 -30.45 -5.40 -15.34
CA ARG A 445 -30.33 -4.12 -16.07
C ARG A 445 -29.01 -3.42 -15.84
N ALA A 446 -28.49 -3.44 -14.61
CA ALA A 446 -27.18 -2.86 -14.30
C ALA A 446 -26.03 -3.62 -14.97
N LEU A 447 -26.10 -4.96 -15.00
CA LEU A 447 -25.13 -5.81 -15.70
C LEU A 447 -25.15 -5.56 -17.20
N LYS A 448 -26.34 -5.54 -17.81
CA LYS A 448 -26.50 -5.21 -19.23
C LYS A 448 -25.93 -3.84 -19.56
N ALA A 449 -26.24 -2.82 -18.76
CA ALA A 449 -25.69 -1.49 -18.93
C ALA A 449 -24.16 -1.44 -18.76
N ARG A 450 -23.55 -2.31 -17.93
CA ARG A 450 -22.09 -2.45 -17.80
C ARG A 450 -21.46 -3.05 -19.05
N GLU A 451 -22.09 -4.09 -19.60
CA GLU A 451 -21.63 -4.75 -20.83
C GLU A 451 -21.71 -3.81 -22.02
N ASP A 452 -22.82 -3.11 -22.18
CA ASP A 452 -23.05 -2.19 -23.31
C ASP A 452 -21.99 -1.08 -23.38
N ARG A 453 -21.42 -0.66 -22.23
CA ARG A 453 -20.32 0.33 -22.19
C ARG A 453 -19.02 -0.16 -22.84
N PHE A 454 -18.84 -1.47 -22.95
CA PHE A 454 -17.65 -2.10 -23.52
C PHE A 454 -17.97 -2.98 -24.74
N ALA A 455 -19.19 -2.91 -25.28
CA ALA A 455 -19.68 -3.86 -26.28
C ALA A 455 -19.27 -3.54 -27.73
N LEU A 456 -18.84 -2.30 -28.05
CA LEU A 456 -18.65 -1.84 -29.43
C LEU A 456 -17.77 -2.78 -30.27
N GLU A 457 -16.64 -3.23 -29.73
CA GLU A 457 -15.74 -4.13 -30.48
C GLU A 457 -16.41 -5.47 -30.79
N GLN A 458 -17.21 -5.98 -29.85
CA GLN A 458 -17.97 -7.21 -30.02
C GLN A 458 -19.12 -7.03 -31.01
N GLU A 459 -19.82 -5.90 -31.00
CA GLU A 459 -20.88 -5.58 -31.96
C GLU A 459 -20.36 -5.51 -33.39
N LEU A 460 -19.21 -4.86 -33.60
CA LEU A 460 -18.55 -4.80 -34.90
C LEU A 460 -18.11 -6.19 -35.37
N PHE A 461 -17.54 -7.00 -34.49
CA PHE A 461 -17.17 -8.38 -34.82
C PHE A 461 -18.40 -9.22 -35.25
N LEU A 462 -19.51 -9.14 -34.52
CA LEU A 462 -20.72 -9.88 -34.88
C LEU A 462 -21.29 -9.43 -36.23
N LYS A 463 -21.25 -8.11 -36.51
CA LYS A 463 -21.63 -7.56 -37.80
C LYS A 463 -20.73 -8.07 -38.94
N ASP A 464 -19.41 -8.09 -38.73
CA ASP A 464 -18.46 -8.61 -39.72
C ASP A 464 -18.67 -10.10 -39.99
N VAL A 465 -19.12 -10.87 -38.99
CA VAL A 465 -19.52 -12.28 -39.16
C VAL A 465 -20.82 -12.39 -39.97
N GLU A 466 -21.84 -11.58 -39.69
CA GLU A 466 -23.09 -11.55 -40.49
C GLU A 466 -22.86 -11.16 -41.95
N GLU A 467 -21.99 -10.18 -42.18
CA GLU A 467 -21.65 -9.69 -43.53
C GLU A 467 -20.69 -10.64 -44.28
N GLY A 468 -20.17 -11.68 -43.61
CA GLY A 468 -19.22 -12.64 -44.18
C GLY A 468 -17.80 -12.09 -44.38
N VAL A 469 -17.49 -10.95 -43.76
CA VAL A 469 -16.14 -10.37 -43.70
C VAL A 469 -15.21 -11.25 -42.86
N VAL A 470 -15.73 -11.76 -41.74
CA VAL A 470 -15.09 -12.82 -40.96
C VAL A 470 -15.60 -14.17 -41.45
N ALA A 471 -14.73 -14.97 -42.04
CA ALA A 471 -15.08 -16.28 -42.58
C ALA A 471 -15.18 -17.31 -41.44
N LEU A 472 -16.41 -17.60 -41.03
CA LEU A 472 -16.71 -18.55 -39.97
C LEU A 472 -17.95 -19.38 -40.32
N GLU A 473 -17.83 -20.71 -40.27
CA GLU A 473 -18.95 -21.62 -40.47
C GLU A 473 -19.42 -22.18 -39.12
N VAL A 474 -20.73 -22.16 -38.86
CA VAL A 474 -21.33 -22.73 -37.63
C VAL A 474 -22.28 -23.89 -37.93
N THR A 475 -22.18 -24.44 -39.14
CA THR A 475 -23.01 -25.55 -39.67
C THR A 475 -22.21 -26.34 -40.70
N GLY A 476 -22.57 -27.60 -40.92
CA GLY A 476 -21.94 -28.45 -41.93
C GLY A 476 -20.63 -29.06 -41.45
N GLU A 477 -19.84 -29.56 -42.39
CA GLU A 477 -18.57 -30.24 -42.11
C GLU A 477 -17.46 -29.82 -43.09
N ARG A 478 -16.22 -29.78 -42.62
CA ARG A 478 -15.02 -29.37 -43.38
C ARG A 478 -13.80 -30.21 -43.00
N VAL A 479 -12.96 -30.53 -43.97
CA VAL A 479 -11.69 -31.26 -43.73
C VAL A 479 -10.62 -30.27 -43.31
N GLY A 480 -9.90 -30.60 -42.25
CA GLY A 480 -8.79 -29.80 -41.73
C GLY A 480 -9.23 -28.48 -41.08
N GLU A 481 -10.51 -28.27 -40.81
CA GLU A 481 -11.02 -27.00 -40.26
C GLU A 481 -11.82 -27.24 -38.98
N VAL A 482 -11.58 -26.40 -37.97
CA VAL A 482 -12.29 -26.45 -36.68
C VAL A 482 -12.48 -25.05 -36.11
N ASN A 483 -13.60 -24.87 -35.41
CA ASN A 483 -13.84 -23.67 -34.62
C ASN A 483 -13.11 -23.77 -33.27
N GLY A 484 -11.96 -23.11 -33.14
CA GLY A 484 -11.31 -22.87 -31.86
C GLY A 484 -11.98 -21.74 -31.07
N LEU A 485 -11.62 -21.58 -29.79
CA LEU A 485 -12.14 -20.51 -28.94
C LEU A 485 -11.01 -19.74 -28.26
N VAL A 486 -11.02 -18.42 -28.45
CA VAL A 486 -10.09 -17.47 -27.84
C VAL A 486 -10.83 -16.52 -26.90
N VAL A 487 -10.08 -15.82 -26.04
CA VAL A 487 -10.61 -14.75 -25.20
C VAL A 487 -9.82 -13.49 -25.48
N LEU A 488 -10.52 -12.40 -25.71
CA LEU A 488 -9.92 -11.08 -25.78
C LEU A 488 -9.84 -10.51 -24.36
N GLU A 489 -8.61 -10.16 -24.00
CA GLU A 489 -8.32 -9.52 -22.72
C GLU A 489 -8.74 -8.06 -22.74
N GLY A 490 -9.26 -7.57 -21.61
CA GLY A 490 -9.72 -6.20 -21.49
C GLY A 490 -10.54 -5.98 -20.22
N PRO A 491 -11.09 -4.77 -20.02
CA PRO A 491 -11.96 -4.46 -18.88
C PRO A 491 -13.22 -5.35 -18.81
N ALA A 492 -13.72 -5.78 -19.96
CA ALA A 492 -14.80 -6.75 -20.11
C ALA A 492 -14.34 -7.88 -21.03
N PRO A 493 -13.78 -8.96 -20.48
CA PRO A 493 -13.35 -10.11 -21.28
C PRO A 493 -14.46 -10.71 -22.13
N THR A 494 -14.15 -11.01 -23.39
CA THR A 494 -15.11 -11.62 -24.32
C THR A 494 -14.48 -12.79 -25.05
N GLY A 495 -15.17 -13.94 -25.04
CA GLY A 495 -14.80 -15.07 -25.90
C GLY A 495 -15.23 -14.84 -27.35
N ARG A 496 -14.42 -15.32 -28.29
CA ARG A 496 -14.72 -15.36 -29.72
C ARG A 496 -14.32 -16.70 -30.33
N PRO A 497 -15.10 -17.25 -31.27
CA PRO A 497 -14.62 -18.34 -32.10
C PRO A 497 -13.56 -17.84 -33.07
N VAL A 498 -12.60 -18.72 -33.36
CA VAL A 498 -11.57 -18.51 -34.36
C VAL A 498 -11.50 -19.75 -35.24
N ARG A 499 -11.44 -19.54 -36.55
CA ARG A 499 -11.30 -20.62 -37.51
C ARG A 499 -9.84 -21.08 -37.52
N ILE A 500 -9.60 -22.35 -37.18
CA ILE A 500 -8.28 -22.97 -37.23
C ILE A 500 -8.26 -23.93 -38.40
N THR A 501 -7.27 -23.79 -39.28
CA THR A 501 -7.10 -24.65 -40.46
C THR A 501 -5.81 -25.45 -40.37
N ALA A 502 -5.86 -26.65 -40.94
CA ALA A 502 -4.76 -27.59 -41.04
C ALA A 502 -4.71 -28.14 -42.47
N GLN A 503 -3.51 -28.22 -43.04
CA GLN A 503 -3.25 -28.87 -44.33
C GLN A 503 -2.11 -29.86 -44.17
N ALA A 504 -2.29 -31.08 -44.66
CA ALA A 504 -1.31 -32.16 -44.53
C ALA A 504 -0.88 -32.67 -45.90
N GLY A 505 0.41 -33.02 -46.02
CA GLY A 505 0.96 -33.69 -47.18
C GLY A 505 2.20 -34.52 -46.82
N PRO A 506 2.73 -35.30 -47.78
CA PRO A 506 3.98 -36.03 -47.59
C PRO A 506 5.13 -35.08 -47.25
N GLY A 507 5.91 -35.44 -46.24
CA GLY A 507 7.04 -34.63 -45.77
C GLY A 507 7.62 -35.13 -44.44
N ARG A 508 8.61 -34.42 -43.91
CA ARG A 508 9.35 -34.83 -42.70
C ARG A 508 9.41 -33.76 -41.61
N GLU A 509 8.72 -32.64 -41.80
CA GLU A 509 8.81 -31.49 -40.88
C GLU A 509 7.86 -31.62 -39.69
N GLY A 510 6.88 -32.53 -39.74
CA GLY A 510 5.89 -32.69 -38.69
C GLY A 510 4.91 -31.53 -38.66
N ILE A 511 4.64 -30.98 -37.47
CA ILE A 511 3.70 -29.86 -37.32
C ILE A 511 4.44 -28.53 -37.46
N LEU A 512 3.99 -27.71 -38.41
CA LEU A 512 4.40 -26.33 -38.62
C LEU A 512 3.25 -25.40 -38.24
N SER A 513 3.42 -24.58 -37.20
CA SER A 513 2.45 -23.53 -36.88
C SER A 513 2.88 -22.24 -37.56
N ILE A 514 2.09 -21.75 -38.51
CA ILE A 514 2.38 -20.52 -39.26
C ILE A 514 2.46 -19.33 -38.30
N ASP A 515 1.51 -19.20 -37.38
CA ASP A 515 1.47 -18.15 -36.36
C ASP A 515 2.75 -18.08 -35.51
N ARG A 516 3.31 -19.25 -35.17
CA ARG A 516 4.61 -19.33 -34.49
C ARG A 516 5.75 -18.85 -35.39
N GLU A 517 5.82 -19.33 -36.63
CA GLU A 517 6.93 -19.02 -37.54
C GLU A 517 6.97 -17.53 -37.92
N VAL A 518 5.83 -16.85 -37.93
CA VAL A 518 5.74 -15.39 -38.16
C VAL A 518 5.82 -14.54 -36.87
N GLY A 519 5.99 -15.18 -35.71
CA GLY A 519 6.16 -14.48 -34.42
C GLY A 519 4.88 -13.93 -33.78
N LEU A 520 3.71 -14.42 -34.19
CA LEU A 520 2.43 -14.12 -33.54
C LEU A 520 2.20 -15.00 -32.30
N GLY A 521 2.79 -16.20 -32.25
CA GLY A 521 2.72 -17.10 -31.11
C GLY A 521 3.67 -16.72 -29.96
N GLY A 522 3.16 -16.77 -28.72
CA GLY A 522 3.96 -16.63 -27.51
C GLY A 522 4.50 -17.96 -26.96
N GLN A 523 5.14 -17.93 -25.80
CA GLN A 523 5.95 -19.07 -25.31
C GLN A 523 5.09 -20.28 -24.92
N VAL A 524 3.94 -20.07 -24.25
CA VAL A 524 3.06 -21.17 -23.84
C VAL A 524 2.37 -21.77 -25.06
N PHE A 525 1.99 -20.92 -26.01
CA PHE A 525 1.47 -21.37 -27.30
C PHE A 525 2.47 -22.26 -28.05
N HIS A 526 3.75 -21.86 -28.13
CA HIS A 526 4.80 -22.68 -28.75
C HIS A 526 4.97 -24.04 -28.05
N LYS A 527 4.93 -24.06 -26.72
CA LYS A 527 4.98 -25.30 -25.94
C LYS A 527 3.79 -26.21 -26.26
N ALA A 528 2.60 -25.65 -26.46
CA ALA A 528 1.41 -26.43 -26.82
C ALA A 528 1.59 -27.16 -28.16
N VAL A 529 2.03 -26.45 -29.21
CA VAL A 529 2.30 -27.05 -30.53
C VAL A 529 3.33 -28.18 -30.44
N LEU A 530 4.41 -27.99 -29.68
CA LEU A 530 5.42 -29.05 -29.45
C LEU A 530 4.85 -30.25 -28.69
N THR A 531 3.88 -30.02 -27.80
CA THR A 531 3.18 -31.06 -27.06
C THR A 531 2.31 -31.91 -27.99
N LEU A 532 1.63 -31.28 -28.96
CA LEU A 532 0.88 -31.98 -30.00
C LEU A 532 1.80 -32.85 -30.86
N ALA A 533 2.97 -32.33 -31.25
CA ALA A 533 3.97 -33.10 -31.98
C ALA A 533 4.46 -34.31 -31.16
N GLY A 534 4.58 -34.17 -29.83
CA GLY A 534 4.86 -35.27 -28.91
C GLY A 534 3.76 -36.34 -28.93
N TYR A 535 2.50 -35.93 -28.82
CA TYR A 535 1.34 -36.83 -28.88
C TYR A 535 1.29 -37.60 -30.20
N LEU A 536 1.45 -36.94 -31.35
CA LEU A 536 1.42 -37.60 -32.66
C LEU A 536 2.54 -38.63 -32.80
N ARG A 537 3.78 -38.27 -32.41
CA ARG A 537 4.91 -39.20 -32.43
C ARG A 537 4.67 -40.41 -31.54
N GLY A 538 4.11 -40.22 -30.35
CA GLY A 538 3.81 -41.32 -29.43
C GLY A 538 2.69 -42.23 -29.96
N THR A 539 1.59 -41.64 -30.41
CA THR A 539 0.37 -42.35 -30.83
C THR A 539 0.59 -43.15 -32.11
N TYR A 540 1.41 -42.65 -33.03
CA TYR A 540 1.66 -43.27 -34.34
C TYR A 540 3.07 -43.88 -34.48
N ALA A 541 3.79 -44.08 -33.36
CA ALA A 541 5.17 -44.58 -33.33
C ALA A 541 5.39 -45.90 -34.09
N GLN A 542 4.37 -46.76 -34.16
CA GLN A 542 4.42 -48.02 -34.90
C GLN A 542 4.74 -47.87 -36.40
N LEU A 543 4.50 -46.69 -36.98
CA LEU A 543 4.81 -46.39 -38.39
C LEU A 543 6.25 -45.86 -38.60
N GLY A 544 7.01 -45.69 -37.52
CA GLY A 544 8.34 -45.07 -37.54
C GLY A 544 8.27 -43.55 -37.39
N ALA A 545 9.14 -42.83 -38.12
CA ALA A 545 9.12 -41.37 -38.13
C ALA A 545 7.85 -40.85 -38.82
N LEU A 546 7.31 -39.72 -38.33
CA LEU A 546 6.12 -39.12 -38.91
C LEU A 546 6.41 -38.61 -40.33
N SER A 547 5.95 -39.34 -41.34
CA SER A 547 6.07 -38.99 -42.76
C SER A 547 5.00 -37.99 -43.22
N ALA A 548 4.77 -36.93 -42.45
CA ALA A 548 3.85 -35.86 -42.83
C ALA A 548 4.44 -34.50 -42.48
N THR A 549 4.18 -33.53 -43.35
CA THR A 549 4.26 -32.10 -43.01
C THR A 549 2.83 -31.56 -42.91
N VAL A 550 2.49 -30.98 -41.76
CA VAL A 550 1.17 -30.42 -41.47
C VAL A 550 1.33 -28.96 -41.12
N SER A 551 0.78 -28.05 -41.93
CA SER A 551 0.71 -26.63 -41.61
C SER A 551 -0.57 -26.33 -40.83
N LEU A 552 -0.45 -25.52 -39.78
CA LEU A 552 -1.54 -25.04 -38.93
C LEU A 552 -1.56 -23.52 -38.90
N VAL A 553 -2.75 -22.93 -38.99
CA VAL A 553 -2.93 -21.47 -38.89
C VAL A 553 -4.26 -21.09 -38.26
N PHE A 554 -4.23 -20.00 -37.49
CA PHE A 554 -5.42 -19.30 -37.01
C PHE A 554 -5.84 -18.27 -38.06
N GLU A 555 -6.90 -18.57 -38.79
CA GLU A 555 -7.34 -17.76 -39.92
C GLU A 555 -7.88 -16.39 -39.45
N GLN A 556 -7.49 -15.34 -40.17
CA GLN A 556 -7.84 -13.94 -39.87
C GLN A 556 -7.47 -13.50 -38.43
N SER A 557 -6.46 -14.15 -37.84
CA SER A 557 -5.84 -13.73 -36.56
C SER A 557 -4.63 -12.83 -36.83
N TYR A 558 -4.74 -11.55 -36.45
CA TYR A 558 -3.66 -10.56 -36.64
C TYR A 558 -3.00 -10.11 -35.33
N GLY A 559 -3.51 -10.57 -34.19
CA GLY A 559 -2.97 -10.28 -32.85
C GLY A 559 -2.05 -11.38 -32.37
N SER A 560 -1.35 -11.13 -31.25
CA SER A 560 -0.55 -12.16 -30.59
C SER A 560 -1.43 -13.24 -29.96
N LEU A 561 -1.04 -14.50 -30.14
CA LEU A 561 -1.69 -15.67 -29.56
C LEU A 561 -0.84 -16.21 -28.39
N GLU A 562 -1.46 -16.41 -27.23
CA GLU A 562 -0.78 -16.90 -26.03
C GLU A 562 -1.64 -17.94 -25.29
N GLY A 563 -0.99 -18.86 -24.59
CA GLY A 563 -1.64 -19.96 -23.87
C GLY A 563 -1.78 -21.24 -24.71
N ASP A 564 -2.26 -22.31 -24.08
CA ASP A 564 -2.34 -23.68 -24.63
C ASP A 564 -3.78 -24.14 -24.90
N SER A 565 -4.76 -23.26 -24.72
CA SER A 565 -6.17 -23.61 -24.67
C SER A 565 -6.83 -24.00 -26.00
N ALA A 566 -6.08 -23.89 -27.10
CA ALA A 566 -6.50 -24.31 -28.44
C ALA A 566 -5.94 -25.69 -28.83
N GLY A 567 -5.07 -26.30 -28.01
CA GLY A 567 -4.35 -27.53 -28.36
C GLY A 567 -5.26 -28.70 -28.78
N LEU A 568 -6.42 -28.85 -28.16
CA LEU A 568 -7.41 -29.87 -28.56
C LEU A 568 -7.99 -29.58 -29.94
N ALA A 569 -8.31 -28.32 -30.24
CA ALA A 569 -8.84 -27.92 -31.54
C ALA A 569 -7.78 -28.13 -32.64
N GLU A 570 -6.57 -27.61 -32.42
CA GLU A 570 -5.43 -27.78 -33.33
C GLU A 570 -5.17 -29.27 -33.63
N LEU A 571 -5.15 -30.13 -32.59
CA LEU A 571 -4.94 -31.55 -32.77
C LEU A 571 -6.04 -32.20 -33.63
N LEU A 572 -7.31 -31.88 -33.39
CA LEU A 572 -8.41 -32.40 -34.20
C LEU A 572 -8.30 -31.95 -35.66
N ALA A 573 -7.93 -30.68 -35.90
CA ALA A 573 -7.66 -30.18 -37.25
C ALA A 573 -6.51 -30.95 -37.93
N VAL A 574 -5.40 -31.20 -37.21
CA VAL A 574 -4.29 -32.03 -37.73
C VAL A 574 -4.75 -33.44 -38.07
N LEU A 575 -5.47 -34.12 -37.18
CA LEU A 575 -5.98 -35.48 -37.42
C LEU A 575 -6.92 -35.51 -38.62
N SER A 576 -7.75 -34.48 -38.78
CA SER A 576 -8.66 -34.32 -39.92
C SER A 576 -7.90 -34.09 -41.23
N ALA A 577 -6.91 -33.20 -41.24
CA ALA A 577 -6.09 -32.93 -42.41
C ALA A 577 -5.31 -34.17 -42.88
N ILE A 578 -4.74 -34.95 -41.94
CA ILE A 578 -4.02 -36.18 -42.29
C ILE A 578 -4.98 -37.25 -42.82
N SER A 579 -6.12 -37.48 -42.15
CA SER A 579 -7.05 -38.56 -42.52
C SER A 579 -7.98 -38.23 -43.70
N GLY A 580 -8.10 -36.96 -44.08
CA GLY A 580 -9.08 -36.49 -45.05
C GLY A 580 -10.54 -36.57 -44.58
N LEU A 581 -10.77 -36.81 -43.29
CA LEU A 581 -12.11 -36.93 -42.70
C LEU A 581 -12.63 -35.55 -42.28
N PRO A 582 -13.89 -35.19 -42.58
CA PRO A 582 -14.40 -33.87 -42.23
C PRO A 582 -14.78 -33.78 -40.74
N LEU A 583 -14.65 -32.58 -40.18
CA LEU A 583 -15.05 -32.22 -38.83
C LEU A 583 -16.34 -31.39 -38.88
N ARG A 584 -17.21 -31.60 -37.91
CA ARG A 584 -18.41 -30.80 -37.67
C ARG A 584 -18.08 -29.34 -37.33
N GLN A 585 -18.66 -28.40 -38.07
CA GLN A 585 -18.48 -26.96 -37.85
C GLN A 585 -19.52 -26.37 -36.89
N ASP A 586 -20.59 -27.11 -36.57
CA ASP A 586 -21.55 -26.70 -35.56
C ASP A 586 -21.02 -26.86 -34.11
N LEU A 587 -19.83 -27.44 -33.92
CA LEU A 587 -19.17 -27.54 -32.63
C LEU A 587 -17.89 -26.70 -32.59
N ALA A 588 -17.77 -25.85 -31.59
CA ALA A 588 -16.50 -25.24 -31.24
C ALA A 588 -15.75 -26.04 -30.17
N VAL A 589 -14.44 -25.91 -30.14
CA VAL A 589 -13.54 -26.73 -29.32
C VAL A 589 -12.59 -25.84 -28.53
N THR A 590 -12.46 -26.13 -27.23
CA THR A 590 -11.38 -25.60 -26.40
C THR A 590 -10.87 -26.67 -25.46
N GLY A 591 -9.59 -26.60 -25.13
CA GLY A 591 -8.93 -27.55 -24.24
C GLY A 591 -7.44 -27.56 -24.50
N ALA A 592 -6.65 -27.57 -23.45
CA ALA A 592 -5.24 -27.92 -23.54
C ALA A 592 -5.10 -29.45 -23.60
N VAL A 593 -4.02 -29.96 -24.16
CA VAL A 593 -3.77 -31.39 -24.30
C VAL A 593 -2.36 -31.70 -23.81
N ASP A 594 -2.18 -32.77 -23.04
CA ASP A 594 -0.86 -33.28 -22.68
C ASP A 594 -0.33 -34.30 -23.71
N GLN A 595 0.94 -34.69 -23.60
CA GLN A 595 1.55 -35.62 -24.56
C GLN A 595 0.91 -37.02 -24.59
N THR A 596 0.10 -37.35 -23.59
CA THR A 596 -0.60 -38.65 -23.50
C THR A 596 -2.01 -38.61 -24.08
N GLY A 597 -2.49 -37.43 -24.48
CA GLY A 597 -3.83 -37.25 -25.04
C GLY A 597 -4.91 -36.94 -24.01
N ARG A 598 -4.55 -36.57 -22.78
CA ARG A 598 -5.53 -36.08 -21.80
C ARG A 598 -5.85 -34.62 -22.05
N VAL A 599 -7.13 -34.28 -21.88
CA VAL A 599 -7.64 -32.91 -22.03
C VAL A 599 -7.58 -32.20 -20.68
N LEU A 600 -6.89 -31.06 -20.66
CA LEU A 600 -6.60 -30.26 -19.46
C LEU A 600 -7.49 -29.01 -19.40
N ALA A 601 -7.71 -28.53 -18.17
CA ALA A 601 -8.51 -27.34 -17.92
C ALA A 601 -7.92 -26.08 -18.57
N VAL A 602 -8.79 -25.18 -19.00
CA VAL A 602 -8.44 -23.90 -19.60
C VAL A 602 -9.07 -22.74 -18.84
N GLY A 603 -8.46 -21.55 -18.94
CA GLY A 603 -9.03 -20.32 -18.37
C GLY A 603 -10.26 -19.84 -19.13
N ARG A 604 -11.14 -19.11 -18.43
CA ARG A 604 -12.28 -18.36 -18.99
C ARG A 604 -13.18 -19.16 -19.94
N VAL A 605 -13.48 -20.39 -19.52
CA VAL A 605 -14.32 -21.32 -20.30
C VAL A 605 -15.75 -20.79 -20.49
N ALA A 606 -16.29 -20.05 -19.52
CA ALA A 606 -17.65 -19.51 -19.61
C ALA A 606 -17.75 -18.46 -20.72
N GLU A 607 -16.79 -17.53 -20.77
CA GLU A 607 -16.69 -16.49 -21.78
C GLU A 607 -16.52 -17.08 -23.18
N LYS A 608 -15.71 -18.15 -23.31
CA LYS A 608 -15.53 -18.89 -24.57
C LYS A 608 -16.82 -19.52 -25.07
N VAL A 609 -17.55 -20.21 -24.18
CA VAL A 609 -18.83 -20.81 -24.50
C VAL A 609 -19.85 -19.76 -24.94
N GLU A 610 -19.94 -18.66 -24.21
CA GLU A 610 -20.83 -17.53 -24.52
C GLU A 610 -20.44 -16.81 -25.81
N GLY A 611 -19.15 -16.77 -26.14
CA GLY A 611 -18.65 -16.26 -27.42
C GLY A 611 -19.22 -17.04 -28.60
N PHE A 612 -19.08 -18.37 -28.58
CA PHE A 612 -19.62 -19.21 -29.65
C PHE A 612 -21.15 -19.19 -29.70
N PHE A 613 -21.81 -19.22 -28.54
CA PHE A 613 -23.27 -19.12 -28.46
C PHE A 613 -23.78 -17.84 -29.11
N ARG A 614 -23.18 -16.67 -28.83
CA ARG A 614 -23.58 -15.39 -29.45
C ARG A 614 -23.44 -15.42 -30.96
N VAL A 615 -22.37 -16.00 -31.49
CA VAL A 615 -22.18 -16.13 -32.93
C VAL A 615 -23.23 -17.07 -33.55
N CYS A 616 -23.51 -18.21 -32.90
CA CYS A 616 -24.57 -19.12 -33.34
C CYS A 616 -25.95 -18.44 -33.29
N GLN A 617 -26.22 -17.65 -32.26
CA GLN A 617 -27.47 -16.89 -32.13
C GLN A 617 -27.62 -15.83 -33.23
N THR A 618 -26.51 -15.14 -33.55
CA THR A 618 -26.43 -14.10 -34.59
C THR A 618 -26.68 -14.70 -35.98
N LEU A 619 -26.03 -15.83 -36.29
CA LEU A 619 -26.20 -16.54 -37.57
C LEU A 619 -27.46 -17.44 -37.63
N GLY A 620 -28.17 -17.60 -36.52
CA GLY A 620 -29.33 -18.47 -36.36
C GLY A 620 -28.99 -19.82 -35.73
N LEU A 621 -29.69 -20.16 -34.64
CA LEU A 621 -29.51 -21.43 -33.94
C LEU A 621 -30.07 -22.60 -34.76
N THR A 622 -29.28 -23.65 -34.96
CA THR A 622 -29.70 -24.87 -35.68
C THR A 622 -30.27 -25.96 -34.77
N GLY A 623 -30.04 -25.84 -33.47
CA GLY A 623 -30.40 -26.86 -32.48
C GLY A 623 -29.34 -27.95 -32.28
N THR A 624 -28.30 -28.02 -33.11
CA THR A 624 -27.20 -29.01 -32.98
C THR A 624 -25.89 -28.40 -32.50
N GLN A 625 -25.83 -27.06 -32.47
CA GLN A 625 -24.63 -26.30 -32.15
C GLN A 625 -24.19 -26.47 -30.70
N GLY A 626 -22.89 -26.33 -30.45
CA GLY A 626 -22.38 -26.52 -29.11
C GLY A 626 -20.88 -26.34 -28.93
N VAL A 627 -20.41 -26.64 -27.73
CA VAL A 627 -18.99 -26.54 -27.38
C VAL A 627 -18.48 -27.82 -26.74
N VAL A 628 -17.34 -28.31 -27.24
CA VAL A 628 -16.52 -29.36 -26.63
C VAL A 628 -15.46 -28.70 -25.74
N LEU A 629 -15.42 -29.10 -24.48
CA LEU A 629 -14.59 -28.48 -23.44
C LEU A 629 -14.03 -29.52 -22.45
N PRO A 630 -13.00 -29.18 -21.66
CA PRO A 630 -12.42 -30.10 -20.69
C PRO A 630 -13.40 -30.42 -19.57
N LYS A 631 -13.54 -31.69 -19.19
CA LYS A 631 -14.37 -32.08 -18.03
C LYS A 631 -13.89 -31.46 -16.72
N ALA A 632 -12.59 -31.19 -16.60
CA ALA A 632 -12.01 -30.45 -15.49
C ALA A 632 -12.56 -29.02 -15.34
N ASN A 633 -13.14 -28.44 -16.41
CA ASN A 633 -13.75 -27.12 -16.38
C ASN A 633 -15.22 -27.09 -15.90
N LEU A 634 -15.87 -28.23 -15.64
CA LEU A 634 -17.27 -28.27 -15.20
C LEU A 634 -17.60 -27.34 -13.99
N PRO A 635 -16.73 -27.22 -12.97
CA PRO A 635 -16.97 -26.27 -11.87
C PRO A 635 -16.93 -24.79 -12.28
N HIS A 636 -16.31 -24.49 -13.42
CA HIS A 636 -16.06 -23.13 -13.92
C HIS A 636 -17.15 -22.66 -14.91
N LEU A 637 -18.14 -23.50 -15.24
CA LEU A 637 -19.27 -23.17 -16.11
C LEU A 637 -20.29 -22.25 -15.42
N THR A 638 -19.87 -21.02 -15.13
CA THR A 638 -20.71 -19.94 -14.59
C THR A 638 -21.39 -19.15 -15.71
N LEU A 639 -22.08 -19.88 -16.58
CA LEU A 639 -22.68 -19.39 -17.82
C LEU A 639 -23.84 -18.42 -17.56
N ARG A 640 -24.01 -17.44 -18.45
CA ARG A 640 -25.18 -16.56 -18.49
C ARG A 640 -26.48 -17.35 -18.60
N ARG A 641 -27.54 -16.73 -18.09
CA ARG A 641 -28.88 -17.31 -18.06
C ARG A 641 -29.39 -17.74 -19.43
N GLU A 642 -29.22 -16.91 -20.44
CA GLU A 642 -29.60 -17.22 -21.83
C GLU A 642 -28.94 -18.50 -22.37
N VAL A 643 -27.68 -18.75 -22.02
CA VAL A 643 -26.96 -19.96 -22.46
C VAL A 643 -27.42 -21.17 -21.66
N VAL A 644 -27.65 -21.03 -20.36
CA VAL A 644 -28.20 -22.09 -19.51
C VAL A 644 -29.57 -22.54 -20.03
N GLU A 645 -30.45 -21.58 -20.33
CA GLU A 645 -31.79 -21.82 -20.89
C GLU A 645 -31.69 -22.52 -22.26
N ALA A 646 -30.83 -22.04 -23.17
CA ALA A 646 -30.62 -22.68 -24.47
C ALA A 646 -30.12 -24.13 -24.38
N VAL A 647 -29.29 -24.43 -23.37
CA VAL A 647 -28.82 -25.81 -23.12
C VAL A 647 -29.92 -26.69 -22.53
N GLU A 648 -30.74 -26.16 -21.61
CA GLU A 648 -31.88 -26.86 -21.01
C GLU A 648 -32.99 -27.15 -22.04
N GLU A 649 -33.27 -26.21 -22.94
CA GLU A 649 -34.20 -26.36 -24.07
C GLU A 649 -33.66 -27.29 -25.16
N GLY A 650 -32.36 -27.60 -25.13
CA GLY A 650 -31.73 -28.49 -26.08
C GLY A 650 -31.51 -27.86 -27.46
N VAL A 651 -31.44 -26.53 -27.54
CA VAL A 651 -31.09 -25.81 -28.78
C VAL A 651 -29.59 -25.46 -28.88
N PHE A 652 -28.86 -25.64 -27.79
CA PHE A 652 -27.40 -25.55 -27.73
C PHE A 652 -26.84 -26.67 -26.83
N HIS A 653 -25.60 -27.11 -27.05
CA HIS A 653 -25.07 -28.31 -26.39
C HIS A 653 -23.67 -28.09 -25.82
N LEU A 654 -23.39 -28.68 -24.65
CA LEU A 654 -22.04 -28.73 -24.09
C LEU A 654 -21.58 -30.17 -23.94
N TYR A 655 -20.34 -30.43 -24.31
CA TYR A 655 -19.71 -31.74 -24.21
C TYR A 655 -18.43 -31.63 -23.40
N ALA A 656 -18.39 -32.34 -22.28
CA ALA A 656 -17.23 -32.43 -21.41
C ALA A 656 -16.45 -33.71 -21.74
N VAL A 657 -15.16 -33.55 -22.04
CA VAL A 657 -14.22 -34.63 -22.42
C VAL A 657 -13.01 -34.69 -21.48
N GLU A 658 -12.48 -35.89 -21.25
CA GLU A 658 -11.24 -36.17 -20.50
C GLU A 658 -10.08 -36.53 -21.44
N GLU A 659 -10.37 -37.07 -22.61
CA GLU A 659 -9.36 -37.56 -23.57
C GLU A 659 -9.66 -37.08 -25.00
N VAL A 660 -8.59 -36.96 -25.81
CA VAL A 660 -8.67 -36.55 -27.22
C VAL A 660 -9.63 -37.43 -28.02
N ASP A 661 -9.63 -38.73 -27.75
CA ASP A 661 -10.48 -39.70 -28.45
C ASP A 661 -11.96 -39.37 -28.28
N GLU A 662 -12.41 -38.95 -27.09
CA GLU A 662 -13.80 -38.55 -26.86
C GLU A 662 -14.20 -37.33 -27.70
N ALA A 663 -13.28 -36.37 -27.84
CA ALA A 663 -13.49 -35.20 -28.70
C ALA A 663 -13.50 -35.58 -30.18
N ALA A 664 -12.61 -36.49 -30.59
CA ALA A 664 -12.58 -37.03 -31.94
C ALA A 664 -13.92 -37.72 -32.28
N GLU A 665 -14.48 -38.52 -31.36
CA GLU A 665 -15.76 -39.17 -31.61
C GLU A 665 -16.91 -38.18 -31.87
N LEU A 666 -16.90 -37.06 -31.16
CA LEU A 666 -17.91 -36.00 -31.30
C LEU A 666 -17.77 -35.23 -32.62
N LEU A 667 -16.55 -34.81 -32.96
CA LEU A 667 -16.30 -33.94 -34.11
C LEU A 667 -16.31 -34.69 -35.45
N PHE A 668 -15.78 -35.91 -35.49
CA PHE A 668 -15.81 -36.75 -36.69
C PHE A 668 -17.14 -37.52 -36.86
N GLY A 669 -17.94 -37.63 -35.79
CA GLY A 669 -19.17 -38.44 -35.81
C GLY A 669 -18.90 -39.94 -36.09
N ARG A 670 -17.74 -40.43 -35.66
CA ARG A 670 -17.23 -41.80 -35.89
C ARG A 670 -16.51 -42.30 -34.63
N ARG A 671 -16.29 -43.60 -34.50
CA ARG A 671 -15.53 -44.15 -33.37
C ARG A 671 -14.05 -43.78 -33.48
N ALA A 672 -13.40 -43.45 -32.35
CA ALA A 672 -12.04 -42.94 -32.35
C ALA A 672 -11.05 -43.92 -32.99
N TYR A 673 -11.17 -45.22 -32.71
CA TYR A 673 -10.32 -46.26 -33.30
C TYR A 673 -10.31 -46.23 -34.84
N TRP A 674 -11.46 -45.90 -35.45
CA TRP A 674 -11.62 -45.83 -36.90
C TRP A 674 -10.96 -44.57 -37.48
N VAL A 675 -11.08 -43.44 -36.77
CA VAL A 675 -10.36 -42.20 -37.13
C VAL A 675 -8.85 -42.46 -37.10
N HIS A 676 -8.33 -43.07 -36.02
CA HIS A 676 -6.90 -43.40 -35.91
C HIS A 676 -6.43 -44.40 -36.97
N GLU A 677 -7.28 -45.33 -37.39
CA GLU A 677 -6.97 -46.24 -38.51
C GLU A 677 -6.81 -45.47 -39.82
N LYS A 678 -7.69 -44.52 -40.12
CA LYS A 678 -7.57 -43.66 -41.31
C LYS A 678 -6.36 -42.73 -41.27
N VAL A 679 -6.00 -42.22 -40.10
CA VAL A 679 -4.75 -41.48 -39.94
C VAL A 679 -3.55 -42.38 -40.23
N ARG A 680 -3.54 -43.63 -39.74
CA ARG A 680 -2.45 -44.58 -40.03
C ARG A 680 -2.34 -44.91 -41.51
N GLU A 681 -3.45 -45.23 -42.18
CA GLU A 681 -3.49 -45.51 -43.63
C GLU A 681 -2.92 -44.32 -44.44
N ALA A 682 -3.30 -43.10 -44.09
CA ALA A 682 -2.80 -41.90 -44.76
C ALA A 682 -1.30 -41.67 -44.53
N LEU A 683 -0.82 -41.86 -43.30
CA LEU A 683 0.60 -41.74 -42.97
C LEU A 683 1.46 -42.80 -43.66
N GLU A 684 0.96 -44.05 -43.77
CA GLU A 684 1.62 -45.10 -44.56
C GLU A 684 1.70 -44.73 -46.04
N HIS A 685 0.63 -44.16 -46.60
CA HIS A 685 0.65 -43.69 -47.98
C HIS A 685 1.63 -42.53 -48.19
N PHE A 686 1.66 -41.54 -47.29
CA PHE A 686 2.64 -40.46 -47.35
C PHE A 686 4.08 -40.97 -47.23
N GLN A 687 4.32 -42.00 -46.40
CA GLN A 687 5.63 -42.65 -46.29
C GLN A 687 6.05 -43.30 -47.60
N LYS A 688 5.15 -44.00 -48.31
CA LYS A 688 5.44 -44.56 -49.63
C LYS A 688 5.77 -43.49 -50.67
N LEU A 689 5.04 -42.38 -50.68
CA LEU A 689 5.32 -41.24 -51.56
C LEU A 689 6.71 -40.64 -51.27
N GLU A 690 7.04 -40.41 -49.99
CA GLU A 690 8.36 -39.92 -49.55
C GLU A 690 9.51 -40.87 -49.90
N ASN A 691 9.24 -42.18 -49.92
CA ASN A 691 10.21 -43.20 -50.31
C ASN A 691 10.29 -43.41 -51.84
N GLY A 692 9.41 -42.78 -52.63
CA GLY A 692 9.32 -42.96 -54.07
C GLY A 692 8.76 -44.32 -54.50
N GLU A 693 8.01 -44.99 -53.63
CA GLU A 693 7.39 -46.31 -53.87
C GLU A 693 6.06 -46.20 -54.66
N GLU A 694 5.41 -45.03 -54.61
CA GLU A 694 4.22 -44.68 -55.38
C GLU A 694 4.47 -43.30 -56.05
N LYS A 695 4.02 -43.12 -57.30
CA LYS A 695 4.22 -41.90 -58.11
C LYS A 695 2.97 -41.07 -58.25
#